data_AF-A0A1B8B311-F1
#
_entry.id   AF-A0A1B8B311-F1
#
_cell.length_a   1.000
_cell.length_b   1.000
_cell.length_c   1.000
_cell.angle_alpha   90.00
_cell.angle_beta   90.00
_cell.angle_gamma   90.00
#
_symmetry.space_group_name_H-M   'P 1'
#
loop_
_entity.id
_entity.type
_entity.pdbx_description
1 polymer ?
#
loop_
_entity_poly.entity_id
_entity_poly.type
_entity_poly.pdbx_seq_one_letter_code
_entity_poly.pdbx_strand_id
1 'polypeptide(L)'
;MAPKKIASYGDWESPISVDSIVSKTRSLSAPRVNLESGRAFYTESREDGSTTIVEILKDGRRDVLPAKYNAKNSVYEYGGSPYAILPDDRIIFSNKDNTVHIVDPDSTEVFKLTGSPNLRYSNFEANPKCDWVVANQEDHEHDTPDGVRNYIVAINTQTTDTVKRILETADFYYEPSFSPDGSKLAWLEWNHPELPFDAARLYTATWHDQGCISDIRLIAGKDREGVAEPRWGPDGSLFFGKETGNYRRLFRILPGSDEQHEVDVKGLDNAEFGGLRWFQGCHTYAPLSERYLDIGDNGRLSEVNLDAVARLSDTSVLVIGAGETTGKALYRIDVEGTRQIEELRSSTDDSFPESFCSKPVLKSIRSKGQPKRELHGFLWLPHNPDYQAPEGHLPPLIMISHGGPTSYLGPGLKPRVQYFTSRGYAVLAFNYNGSCAHGRAYRNALWGNWGLVDSDDAAEFANHLTETGQVKAGGVGITGVSAGGYNTLRSLTRHANTFAGGVCLSGVSDIKRLDDSTHKLESDYTDHLVLASGADKSEKDKICHERSPLFEAHKITAPLLLLHGGADKITPLDQALEMSSAIKKAGGEVELIVVDSEGHGFGQPRNVRLWLEEEEKWWRKTLLVGLRSKCSAQVIVVGASISGLQAAYDLQQEGVSCVVLEARGKTGSNFQNRARATKYSKAWVSPDQHPQTWKLVHHLGLEMTEETRGKSIMCGFGVYDHDDIPFINEADRCSYTFILESMEILTQRLNRTKLAQIMSEWPGGVLMTFQDFITAHAPTPAVQKLADAWTTKLFGLAATDVPALDFLLACRRVGGFLNAIGELDGRTTHTRVRTLQSLKEAMAQRLRHGSILASQRVVHIDQKSDSKCVLTTGTGDTFECLKVILSAPLSSYTHLDFNPAIEYSKLWMQESKPSGFCIQTALIYNEPWWRTKGLSGYSQSTKGPILETYDTSNDESGVYALTCVVAGESGRELWNKDLIDRRETILAHLRDMFSMYTAIPSPVLRIEPKDTVWTRLASSTPGLGKFKGDDGWQVKGKVHFAVPEADCMRKPQLEMALKSGSRVAGEVSAAMMPTGDMILSKL
;
A
#
# COMPACT_ATOMS: atom_id res chain seq x y z
N MET A 1 -20.43 -11.24 -33.31
CA MET A 1 -20.30 -10.77 -31.91
C MET A 1 -20.64 -9.29 -31.89
N ALA A 2 -21.38 -8.83 -30.88
CA ALA A 2 -21.53 -7.39 -30.66
C ALA A 2 -20.16 -6.78 -30.33
N PRO A 3 -19.87 -5.54 -30.75
CA PRO A 3 -18.63 -4.87 -30.39
C PRO A 3 -18.57 -4.67 -28.87
N LYS A 4 -17.40 -4.93 -28.27
CA LYS A 4 -17.16 -4.71 -26.84
C LYS A 4 -17.28 -3.23 -26.50
N LYS A 5 -17.90 -2.92 -25.36
CA LYS A 5 -17.95 -1.57 -24.79
C LYS A 5 -16.56 -1.18 -24.28
N ILE A 6 -16.11 0.03 -24.60
CA ILE A 6 -14.85 0.56 -24.08
C ILE A 6 -15.16 1.21 -22.71
N ALA A 7 -14.52 0.73 -21.64
CA ALA A 7 -14.63 1.31 -20.31
C ALA A 7 -13.34 1.09 -19.50
N SER A 8 -13.03 2.02 -18.59
CA SER A 8 -11.88 1.89 -17.69
C SER A 8 -11.96 0.63 -16.82
N TYR A 9 -10.81 0.08 -16.48
CA TYR A 9 -10.71 -0.99 -15.49
C TYR A 9 -11.36 -0.57 -14.16
N GLY A 10 -12.12 -1.48 -13.56
CA GLY A 10 -12.92 -1.25 -12.35
C GLY A 10 -14.35 -0.79 -12.61
N ASP A 11 -14.67 -0.32 -13.83
CA ASP A 11 -16.01 0.17 -14.21
C ASP A 11 -16.75 -0.80 -15.16
N TRP A 12 -16.23 -2.03 -15.34
CA TRP A 12 -16.90 -3.07 -16.13
C TRP A 12 -18.05 -3.68 -15.33
N GLU A 13 -19.25 -3.70 -15.91
CA GLU A 13 -20.38 -4.40 -15.32
C GLU A 13 -20.19 -5.91 -15.46
N SER A 14 -20.55 -6.66 -14.42
CA SER A 14 -20.40 -8.11 -14.39
C SER A 14 -21.61 -8.77 -13.73
N PRO A 15 -22.13 -9.87 -14.29
CA PRO A 15 -23.19 -10.66 -13.68
C PRO A 15 -22.70 -11.46 -12.46
N ILE A 16 -21.38 -11.60 -12.26
CA ILE A 16 -20.81 -12.21 -11.06
C ILE A 16 -20.98 -11.21 -9.91
N SER A 17 -22.08 -11.34 -9.18
CA SER A 17 -22.44 -10.50 -8.05
C SER A 17 -21.84 -11.04 -6.75
N VAL A 18 -21.80 -10.21 -5.70
CA VAL A 18 -21.46 -10.67 -4.35
C VAL A 18 -22.41 -11.79 -3.92
N ASP A 19 -23.70 -11.67 -4.26
CA ASP A 19 -24.71 -12.71 -4.01
C ASP A 19 -24.29 -14.04 -4.62
N SER A 20 -23.89 -14.08 -5.90
CA SER A 20 -23.46 -15.34 -6.56
C SER A 20 -22.23 -16.01 -5.94
N ILE A 21 -21.46 -15.26 -5.14
CA ILE A 21 -20.25 -15.74 -4.45
C ILE A 21 -20.58 -16.26 -3.05
N VAL A 22 -21.51 -15.60 -2.35
CA VAL A 22 -21.82 -15.92 -0.95
C VAL A 22 -23.06 -16.79 -0.80
N SER A 23 -24.00 -16.75 -1.74
CA SER A 23 -25.24 -17.51 -1.65
C SER A 23 -24.99 -19.00 -1.88
N LYS A 24 -25.62 -19.83 -1.04
CA LYS A 24 -25.72 -21.29 -1.24
C LYS A 24 -24.38 -21.99 -1.52
N THR A 25 -23.29 -21.48 -0.94
CA THR A 25 -21.98 -22.13 -0.99
C THR A 25 -21.88 -23.17 0.12
N ARG A 26 -21.21 -24.27 -0.18
CA ARG A 26 -20.97 -25.36 0.77
C ARG A 26 -19.59 -25.97 0.57
N SER A 27 -18.99 -26.41 1.66
CA SER A 27 -17.79 -27.22 1.63
C SER A 27 -18.18 -28.68 1.37
N LEU A 28 -17.46 -29.33 0.47
CA LEU A 28 -17.55 -30.75 0.17
C LEU A 28 -16.21 -31.39 0.53
N SER A 29 -16.23 -32.48 1.28
CA SER A 29 -15.01 -33.24 1.62
C SER A 29 -15.35 -34.69 1.99
N ALA A 30 -14.30 -35.46 2.31
CA ALA A 30 -14.38 -36.80 2.89
C ALA A 30 -15.31 -37.78 2.14
N PRO A 31 -15.14 -37.98 0.81
CA PRO A 31 -15.88 -39.03 0.13
C PRO A 31 -15.42 -40.39 0.65
N ARG A 32 -16.34 -41.29 0.97
CA ARG A 32 -16.06 -42.66 1.44
C ARG A 32 -17.01 -43.64 0.75
N VAL A 33 -16.55 -44.86 0.53
CA VAL A 33 -17.31 -45.90 -0.17
C VAL A 33 -17.16 -47.22 0.57
N ASN A 34 -18.28 -47.91 0.84
CA ASN A 34 -18.25 -49.32 1.17
C ASN A 34 -18.30 -50.11 -0.13
N LEU A 35 -17.21 -50.82 -0.45
CA LEU A 35 -17.09 -51.54 -1.72
C LEU A 35 -17.94 -52.82 -1.78
N GLU A 36 -18.33 -53.38 -0.63
CA GLU A 36 -19.17 -54.59 -0.58
C GLU A 36 -20.63 -54.27 -0.91
N SER A 37 -21.17 -53.20 -0.31
CA SER A 37 -22.54 -52.74 -0.57
C SER A 37 -22.65 -51.80 -1.78
N GLY A 38 -21.55 -51.15 -2.16
CA GLY A 38 -21.51 -50.10 -3.19
C GLY A 38 -22.01 -48.74 -2.72
N ARG A 39 -22.33 -48.58 -1.42
CA ARG A 39 -22.82 -47.30 -0.87
C ARG A 39 -21.69 -46.29 -0.77
N ALA A 40 -21.99 -45.04 -1.10
CA ALA A 40 -21.03 -43.95 -1.11
C ALA A 40 -21.57 -42.72 -0.38
N PHE A 41 -20.69 -42.06 0.37
CA PHE A 41 -21.03 -40.95 1.24
C PHE A 41 -20.00 -39.83 1.10
N TYR A 42 -20.37 -38.61 1.50
CA TYR A 42 -19.47 -37.46 1.60
C TYR A 42 -19.97 -36.50 2.69
N THR A 43 -19.14 -35.56 3.13
CA THR A 43 -19.59 -34.49 4.02
C THR A 43 -19.95 -33.22 3.26
N GLU A 44 -21.00 -32.55 3.71
CA GLU A 44 -21.46 -31.27 3.16
C GLU A 44 -21.76 -30.28 4.30
N SER A 45 -21.21 -29.07 4.21
CA SER A 45 -21.56 -28.00 5.15
C SER A 45 -22.95 -27.43 4.88
N ARG A 46 -23.59 -26.88 5.91
CA ARG A 46 -24.91 -26.24 5.88
C ARG A 46 -24.77 -24.74 6.14
N GLU A 47 -25.82 -23.99 5.85
CA GLU A 47 -25.83 -22.51 5.98
C GLU A 47 -25.65 -22.03 7.43
N ASP A 48 -26.05 -22.85 8.41
CA ASP A 48 -25.85 -22.59 9.84
C ASP A 48 -24.42 -22.93 10.34
N GLY A 49 -23.54 -23.38 9.44
CA GLY A 49 -22.17 -23.78 9.73
C GLY A 49 -22.02 -25.20 10.29
N SER A 50 -23.10 -25.98 10.37
CA SER A 50 -23.03 -27.41 10.68
C SER A 50 -22.53 -28.22 9.48
N THR A 51 -21.97 -29.39 9.75
CA THR A 51 -21.58 -30.36 8.73
C THR A 51 -22.40 -31.63 8.93
N THR A 52 -22.96 -32.16 7.85
CA THR A 52 -23.65 -33.46 7.85
C THR A 52 -22.99 -34.44 6.91
N ILE A 53 -23.40 -35.70 7.00
CA ILE A 53 -22.99 -36.80 6.12
C ILE A 53 -24.13 -37.04 5.13
N VAL A 54 -23.79 -37.12 3.85
CA VAL A 54 -24.75 -37.24 2.75
C VAL A 54 -24.45 -38.53 1.98
N GLU A 55 -25.48 -39.33 1.76
CA GLU A 55 -25.43 -40.52 0.91
C GLU A 55 -25.67 -40.16 -0.55
N ILE A 56 -24.87 -40.75 -1.44
CA ILE A 56 -25.03 -40.66 -2.90
C ILE A 56 -25.99 -41.79 -3.32
N LEU A 57 -27.10 -41.41 -3.95
CA LEU A 57 -28.09 -42.34 -4.49
C LEU A 57 -28.06 -42.32 -6.02
N LYS A 58 -28.61 -43.36 -6.64
CA LYS A 58 -28.69 -43.44 -8.11
C LYS A 58 -29.38 -42.22 -8.74
N ASP A 59 -30.45 -41.74 -8.12
CA ASP A 59 -31.27 -40.63 -8.62
C ASP A 59 -31.30 -39.42 -7.67
N GLY A 60 -30.22 -39.18 -6.92
CA GLY A 60 -30.12 -38.03 -6.02
C GLY A 60 -29.21 -38.25 -4.82
N ARG A 61 -29.60 -37.70 -3.67
CA ARG A 61 -28.82 -37.77 -2.43
C ARG A 61 -29.71 -37.58 -1.21
N ARG A 62 -29.25 -38.07 -0.06
CA ARG A 62 -30.01 -38.02 1.21
C ARG A 62 -29.08 -37.69 2.38
N ASP A 63 -29.52 -36.76 3.23
CA ASP A 63 -28.84 -36.48 4.50
C ASP A 63 -29.04 -37.68 5.45
N VAL A 64 -27.93 -38.19 6.00
CA VAL A 64 -27.91 -39.34 6.90
C VAL A 64 -28.07 -38.91 8.36
N LEU A 65 -27.48 -37.78 8.74
CA LEU A 65 -27.50 -37.32 10.13
C LEU A 65 -28.73 -36.47 10.43
N PRO A 66 -29.44 -36.74 11.55
CA PRO A 66 -30.45 -35.83 12.07
C PRO A 66 -29.88 -34.44 12.37
N ALA A 67 -30.67 -33.39 12.16
CA ALA A 67 -30.23 -31.98 12.22
C ALA A 67 -29.58 -31.53 13.55
N LYS A 68 -29.77 -32.26 14.65
CA LYS A 68 -29.14 -31.95 15.94
C LYS A 68 -27.66 -32.34 16.02
N TYR A 69 -27.18 -33.15 15.08
CA TYR A 69 -25.79 -33.61 15.03
C TYR A 69 -24.97 -32.79 14.03
N ASN A 70 -23.67 -32.72 14.29
CA ASN A 70 -22.71 -31.98 13.48
C ASN A 70 -21.42 -32.78 13.39
N ALA A 71 -21.21 -33.45 12.25
CA ALA A 71 -20.05 -34.28 11.97
C ALA A 71 -18.80 -33.42 11.77
N LYS A 72 -18.19 -33.02 12.89
CA LYS A 72 -17.04 -32.13 12.95
C LYS A 72 -16.29 -32.37 14.26
N ASN A 73 -14.97 -32.18 14.23
CA ASN A 73 -14.09 -32.24 15.39
C ASN A 73 -13.06 -31.10 15.30
N SER A 74 -12.25 -30.97 16.35
CA SER A 74 -11.15 -30.00 16.44
C SER A 74 -9.84 -30.68 16.84
N VAL A 75 -9.64 -31.95 16.45
CA VAL A 75 -8.34 -32.62 16.68
C VAL A 75 -7.25 -31.79 16.01
N TYR A 76 -6.20 -31.47 16.76
CA TYR A 76 -5.12 -30.57 16.36
C TYR A 76 -5.57 -29.15 15.98
N GLU A 77 -6.68 -28.67 16.54
CA GLU A 77 -7.34 -27.37 16.27
C GLU A 77 -7.92 -27.21 14.85
N TYR A 78 -7.37 -27.92 13.86
CA TYR A 78 -7.81 -27.92 12.47
C TYR A 78 -8.96 -28.90 12.19
N GLY A 79 -9.04 -29.97 12.98
CA GLY A 79 -9.91 -31.10 12.74
C GLY A 79 -9.36 -32.06 11.68
N GLY A 80 -9.89 -33.27 11.71
CA GLY A 80 -9.61 -34.32 10.72
C GLY A 80 -10.88 -34.88 10.10
N SER A 81 -10.71 -35.96 9.33
CA SER A 81 -11.85 -36.64 8.72
C SER A 81 -12.85 -37.08 9.79
N PRO A 82 -14.14 -36.71 9.69
CA PRO A 82 -15.04 -36.82 10.82
C PRO A 82 -15.76 -38.17 10.92
N TYR A 83 -15.64 -39.06 9.92
CA TYR A 83 -16.40 -40.32 9.90
C TYR A 83 -15.70 -41.44 9.12
N ALA A 84 -16.14 -42.68 9.37
CA ALA A 84 -15.85 -43.85 8.57
C ALA A 84 -17.10 -44.74 8.41
N ILE A 85 -17.12 -45.55 7.37
CA ILE A 85 -18.19 -46.52 7.11
C ILE A 85 -17.77 -47.86 7.72
N LEU A 86 -18.64 -48.46 8.53
CA LEU A 86 -18.47 -49.78 9.10
C LEU A 86 -18.79 -50.86 8.04
N PRO A 87 -18.30 -52.10 8.20
CA PRO A 87 -18.56 -53.18 7.23
C PRO A 87 -20.05 -53.44 6.97
N ASP A 88 -20.91 -53.15 7.95
CA ASP A 88 -22.37 -53.31 7.90
C ASP A 88 -23.13 -52.03 7.46
N ASP A 89 -22.44 -51.10 6.78
CA ASP A 89 -22.96 -49.82 6.29
C ASP A 89 -23.36 -48.78 7.35
N ARG A 90 -23.32 -49.11 8.64
CA ARG A 90 -23.45 -48.10 9.70
C ARG A 90 -22.26 -47.13 9.64
N ILE A 91 -22.45 -45.91 10.13
CA ILE A 91 -21.42 -44.86 10.04
C ILE A 91 -21.00 -44.43 11.43
N ILE A 92 -19.72 -44.59 11.75
CA ILE A 92 -19.12 -44.01 12.96
C ILE A 92 -18.65 -42.58 12.67
N PHE A 93 -18.94 -41.63 13.56
CA PHE A 93 -18.52 -40.24 13.37
C PHE A 93 -18.22 -39.51 14.68
N SER A 94 -17.36 -38.49 14.61
CA SER A 94 -17.15 -37.53 15.68
C SER A 94 -18.10 -36.34 15.55
N ASN A 95 -18.80 -36.05 16.64
CA ASN A 95 -19.70 -34.93 16.77
C ASN A 95 -18.97 -33.72 17.38
N LYS A 96 -19.43 -32.51 17.05
CA LYS A 96 -18.82 -31.23 17.48
C LYS A 96 -18.62 -31.09 19.00
N ASP A 97 -19.38 -31.81 19.81
CA ASP A 97 -19.30 -31.81 21.27
C ASP A 97 -18.32 -32.86 21.84
N ASN A 98 -17.34 -33.31 21.04
CA ASN A 98 -16.32 -34.29 21.40
C ASN A 98 -16.85 -35.69 21.73
N THR A 99 -18.05 -36.03 21.24
CA THR A 99 -18.63 -37.36 21.37
C THR A 99 -18.51 -38.16 20.08
N VAL A 100 -18.44 -39.49 20.20
CA VAL A 100 -18.40 -40.43 19.08
C VAL A 100 -19.71 -41.22 19.03
N HIS A 101 -20.32 -41.28 17.85
CA HIS A 101 -21.60 -41.95 17.63
C HIS A 101 -21.53 -42.90 16.44
N ILE A 102 -22.44 -43.85 16.40
CA ILE A 102 -22.80 -44.63 15.21
C ILE A 102 -24.18 -44.19 14.75
N VAL A 103 -24.35 -43.94 13.45
CA VAL A 103 -25.67 -43.77 12.82
C VAL A 103 -25.93 -44.91 11.86
N ASP A 104 -27.16 -45.43 11.88
CA ASP A 104 -27.67 -46.28 10.81
C ASP A 104 -28.24 -45.37 9.71
N PRO A 105 -27.70 -45.42 8.47
CA PRO A 105 -28.12 -44.53 7.39
C PRO A 105 -29.55 -44.74 6.91
N ASP A 106 -30.17 -45.89 7.16
CA ASP A 106 -31.52 -46.21 6.67
C ASP A 106 -32.60 -45.86 7.68
N SER A 107 -32.37 -46.14 8.96
CA SER A 107 -33.29 -45.75 10.04
C SER A 107 -33.04 -44.33 10.56
N THR A 108 -31.84 -43.76 10.33
CA THR A 108 -31.32 -42.51 10.92
C THR A 108 -31.21 -42.54 12.45
N GLU A 109 -31.30 -43.73 13.06
CA GLU A 109 -31.08 -43.91 14.49
C GLU A 109 -29.61 -43.69 14.83
N VAL A 110 -29.36 -42.91 15.88
CA VAL A 110 -28.01 -42.54 16.32
C VAL A 110 -27.75 -43.07 17.73
N PHE A 111 -26.66 -43.81 17.88
CA PHE A 111 -26.20 -44.40 19.11
C PHE A 111 -24.88 -43.77 19.56
N LYS A 112 -24.81 -43.29 20.81
CA LYS A 112 -23.56 -42.78 21.39
C LYS A 112 -22.68 -43.94 21.82
N LEU A 113 -21.45 -44.00 21.29
CA LEU A 113 -20.45 -44.99 21.68
C LEU A 113 -19.63 -44.54 22.89
N THR A 114 -19.08 -43.34 22.82
CA THR A 114 -18.19 -42.77 23.85
C THR A 114 -18.10 -41.25 23.73
N GLY A 115 -17.44 -40.59 24.67
CA GLY A 115 -17.11 -39.17 24.56
C GLY A 115 -16.88 -38.50 25.91
N SER A 116 -15.93 -37.57 25.92
CA SER A 116 -15.56 -36.75 27.07
C SER A 116 -15.35 -35.31 26.58
N PRO A 117 -15.66 -34.27 27.38
CA PRO A 117 -15.36 -32.89 27.02
C PRO A 117 -13.89 -32.65 26.62
N ASN A 118 -12.98 -33.44 27.19
CA ASN A 118 -11.52 -33.28 27.03
C ASN A 118 -10.90 -34.23 26.01
N LEU A 119 -11.65 -35.18 25.44
CA LEU A 119 -11.12 -36.17 24.49
C LEU A 119 -11.70 -35.91 23.11
N ARG A 120 -10.86 -35.58 22.15
CA ARG A 120 -11.26 -35.29 20.77
C ARG A 120 -10.90 -36.48 19.88
N TYR A 121 -11.72 -36.76 18.86
CA TYR A 121 -11.56 -37.92 17.99
C TYR A 121 -11.70 -37.55 16.51
N SER A 122 -10.88 -38.15 15.66
CA SER A 122 -10.88 -37.95 14.20
C SER A 122 -10.29 -39.18 13.48
N ASN A 123 -10.33 -39.17 12.15
CA ASN A 123 -9.64 -40.14 11.30
C ASN A 123 -9.96 -41.59 11.66
N PHE A 124 -11.25 -41.89 11.71
CA PHE A 124 -11.74 -43.24 11.93
C PHE A 124 -11.35 -44.14 10.75
N GLU A 125 -10.93 -45.36 11.04
CA GLU A 125 -10.73 -46.43 10.07
C GLU A 125 -11.32 -47.73 10.64
N ALA A 126 -12.33 -48.28 9.97
CA ALA A 126 -12.98 -49.50 10.38
C ALA A 126 -12.17 -50.73 9.95
N ASN A 127 -12.00 -51.71 10.84
CA ASN A 127 -11.43 -52.98 10.43
C ASN A 127 -12.44 -53.73 9.53
N PRO A 128 -12.03 -54.25 8.36
CA PRO A 128 -12.95 -54.91 7.44
C PRO A 128 -13.45 -56.29 7.92
N LYS A 129 -12.90 -56.85 9.01
CA LYS A 129 -13.17 -58.22 9.47
C LYS A 129 -13.65 -58.34 10.92
N CYS A 130 -13.67 -57.25 11.70
CA CYS A 130 -14.10 -57.29 13.09
C CYS A 130 -14.71 -55.97 13.56
N ASP A 131 -15.30 -55.99 14.76
CA ASP A 131 -16.06 -54.87 15.34
C ASP A 131 -15.20 -53.71 15.88
N TRP A 132 -13.94 -53.60 15.46
CA TRP A 132 -13.01 -52.57 15.93
C TRP A 132 -12.80 -51.48 14.89
N VAL A 133 -12.82 -50.24 15.37
CA VAL A 133 -12.44 -49.05 14.61
C VAL A 133 -11.21 -48.45 15.26
N VAL A 134 -10.20 -48.08 14.48
CA VAL A 134 -9.10 -47.26 14.99
C VAL A 134 -9.37 -45.78 14.72
N ALA A 135 -8.92 -44.91 15.61
CA ALA A 135 -9.08 -43.48 15.47
C ALA A 135 -7.91 -42.74 16.10
N ASN A 136 -7.70 -41.51 15.65
CA ASN A 136 -6.88 -40.54 16.36
C ASN A 136 -7.65 -40.04 17.58
N GLN A 137 -6.97 -39.99 18.73
CA GLN A 137 -7.46 -39.36 19.94
C GLN A 137 -6.49 -38.28 20.42
N GLU A 138 -7.01 -37.10 20.70
CA GLU A 138 -6.30 -36.00 21.35
C GLU A 138 -6.87 -35.79 22.75
N ASP A 139 -6.01 -35.78 23.76
CA ASP A 139 -6.34 -35.72 25.19
C ASP A 139 -5.94 -34.38 25.80
N HIS A 140 -6.95 -33.61 26.23
CA HIS A 140 -6.87 -32.29 26.84
C HIS A 140 -7.16 -32.32 28.35
N GLU A 141 -6.96 -33.43 29.05
CA GLU A 141 -7.03 -33.41 30.53
C GLU A 141 -6.07 -32.38 31.14
N HIS A 142 -4.95 -32.11 30.47
CA HIS A 142 -4.05 -31.00 30.72
C HIS A 142 -3.99 -30.09 29.48
N ASP A 143 -4.91 -29.13 29.41
CA ASP A 143 -5.15 -28.29 28.23
C ASP A 143 -4.10 -27.16 28.05
N THR A 144 -2.84 -27.57 27.88
CA THR A 144 -1.72 -26.72 27.45
C THR A 144 -1.00 -27.41 26.29
N PRO A 145 -0.29 -26.68 25.41
CA PRO A 145 0.45 -27.28 24.30
C PRO A 145 1.36 -28.45 24.72
N ASP A 146 2.09 -28.31 25.83
CA ASP A 146 2.97 -29.36 26.37
C ASP A 146 2.21 -30.47 27.13
N GLY A 147 1.00 -30.18 27.60
CA GLY A 147 0.15 -31.09 28.38
C GLY A 147 -0.67 -32.05 27.50
N VAL A 148 -1.04 -31.61 26.30
CA VAL A 148 -1.85 -32.41 25.36
C VAL A 148 -1.09 -33.67 24.93
N ARG A 149 -1.81 -34.80 24.91
CA ARG A 149 -1.28 -36.11 24.49
C ARG A 149 -2.11 -36.66 23.33
N ASN A 150 -1.44 -37.36 22.43
CA ASN A 150 -2.06 -37.91 21.23
C ASN A 150 -1.88 -39.41 21.20
N TYR A 151 -2.89 -40.10 20.70
CA TYR A 151 -2.94 -41.55 20.67
C TYR A 151 -3.56 -42.03 19.35
N ILE A 152 -3.20 -43.25 18.95
CA ILE A 152 -4.13 -44.07 18.18
C ILE A 152 -4.88 -44.96 19.18
N VAL A 153 -6.20 -44.95 19.07
CA VAL A 153 -7.09 -45.75 19.91
C VAL A 153 -7.87 -46.77 19.09
N ALA A 154 -8.19 -47.91 19.69
CA ALA A 154 -9.14 -48.90 19.20
C ALA A 154 -10.47 -48.76 19.95
N ILE A 155 -11.55 -48.55 19.21
CA ILE A 155 -12.93 -48.38 19.71
C ILE A 155 -13.73 -49.61 19.32
N ASN A 156 -14.33 -50.29 20.30
CA ASN A 156 -15.25 -51.38 20.01
C ASN A 156 -16.62 -50.82 19.62
N THR A 157 -17.17 -51.26 18.49
CA THR A 157 -18.44 -50.75 17.95
C THR A 157 -19.68 -51.41 18.55
N GLN A 158 -19.52 -52.50 19.31
CA GLN A 158 -20.61 -53.26 19.93
C GLN A 158 -20.79 -52.92 21.42
N THR A 159 -19.78 -52.34 22.06
CA THR A 159 -19.81 -52.01 23.50
C THR A 159 -19.51 -50.54 23.76
N THR A 160 -20.36 -49.88 24.56
CA THR A 160 -20.15 -48.49 24.97
C THR A 160 -18.88 -48.33 25.81
N ASP A 161 -18.20 -47.19 25.65
CA ASP A 161 -17.02 -46.77 26.43
C ASP A 161 -15.86 -47.79 26.46
N THR A 162 -15.82 -48.69 25.48
CA THR A 162 -14.70 -49.63 25.31
C THR A 162 -13.69 -49.05 24.33
N VAL A 163 -12.78 -48.23 24.86
CA VAL A 163 -11.69 -47.58 24.10
C VAL A 163 -10.34 -48.02 24.65
N LYS A 164 -9.44 -48.50 23.79
CA LYS A 164 -8.08 -48.92 24.14
C LYS A 164 -7.06 -48.03 23.45
N ARG A 165 -6.10 -47.45 24.19
CA ARG A 165 -4.92 -46.79 23.61
C ARG A 165 -3.97 -47.87 23.10
N ILE A 166 -3.71 -47.89 21.79
CA ILE A 166 -2.84 -48.89 21.16
C ILE A 166 -1.48 -48.32 20.75
N LEU A 167 -1.38 -46.99 20.59
CA LEU A 167 -0.14 -46.26 20.37
C LEU A 167 -0.13 -44.97 21.22
N GLU A 168 0.96 -44.73 21.95
CA GLU A 168 1.06 -43.66 22.95
C GLU A 168 2.44 -43.00 23.09
N THR A 169 3.43 -43.41 22.28
CA THR A 169 4.83 -42.99 22.44
C THR A 169 5.22 -41.75 21.63
N ALA A 170 4.61 -41.52 20.47
CA ALA A 170 4.89 -40.35 19.64
C ALA A 170 4.05 -39.14 20.04
N ASP A 171 4.55 -37.93 19.76
CA ASP A 171 3.79 -36.71 19.99
C ASP A 171 2.58 -36.58 19.06
N PHE A 172 2.66 -37.12 17.85
CA PHE A 172 1.62 -37.00 16.82
C PHE A 172 1.43 -38.27 16.02
N TYR A 173 0.19 -38.54 15.63
CA TYR A 173 -0.18 -39.66 14.78
C TYR A 173 -1.13 -39.21 13.69
N TYR A 174 -0.98 -39.71 12.47
CA TYR A 174 -1.84 -39.39 11.33
C TYR A 174 -2.24 -40.67 10.59
N GLU A 175 -3.43 -40.62 9.97
CA GLU A 175 -3.86 -41.54 8.91
C GLU A 175 -3.66 -43.03 9.22
N PRO A 176 -4.28 -43.54 10.30
CA PRO A 176 -4.34 -44.98 10.50
C PRO A 176 -5.14 -45.63 9.35
N SER A 177 -4.62 -46.72 8.77
CA SER A 177 -5.32 -47.44 7.69
C SER A 177 -5.10 -48.95 7.76
N PHE A 178 -6.18 -49.71 7.60
CA PHE A 178 -6.15 -51.17 7.64
C PHE A 178 -5.87 -51.78 6.26
N SER A 179 -5.12 -52.89 6.23
CA SER A 179 -5.03 -53.73 5.04
C SER A 179 -6.41 -54.32 4.69
N PRO A 180 -6.68 -54.70 3.42
CA PRO A 180 -8.00 -55.20 3.02
C PRO A 180 -8.44 -56.47 3.74
N ASP A 181 -7.49 -57.28 4.21
CA ASP A 181 -7.73 -58.48 5.02
C ASP A 181 -7.89 -58.18 6.52
N GLY A 182 -7.69 -56.92 6.94
CA GLY A 182 -7.79 -56.46 8.32
C GLY A 182 -6.67 -56.92 9.25
N SER A 183 -5.61 -57.56 8.72
CA SER A 183 -4.54 -58.17 9.52
C SER A 183 -3.38 -57.22 9.83
N LYS A 184 -3.26 -56.10 9.11
CA LYS A 184 -2.21 -55.09 9.29
C LYS A 184 -2.80 -53.69 9.43
N LEU A 185 -2.15 -52.89 10.27
CA LEU A 185 -2.43 -51.47 10.44
C LEU A 185 -1.21 -50.67 9.98
N ALA A 186 -1.40 -49.63 9.18
CA ALA A 186 -0.40 -48.63 8.83
C ALA A 186 -0.75 -47.28 9.48
N TRP A 187 0.24 -46.46 9.81
CA TRP A 187 0.02 -45.08 10.29
C TRP A 187 1.26 -44.21 10.06
N LEU A 188 1.07 -42.89 10.15
CA LEU A 188 2.15 -41.91 10.19
C LEU A 188 2.36 -41.44 11.64
N GLU A 189 3.61 -41.22 12.04
CA GLU A 189 3.96 -40.57 13.31
C GLU A 189 5.18 -39.67 13.19
N TRP A 190 5.28 -38.68 14.09
CA TRP A 190 6.47 -37.84 14.30
C TRP A 190 6.48 -37.27 15.72
N ASN A 191 7.58 -36.62 16.08
CA ASN A 191 7.78 -36.00 17.39
C ASN A 191 8.24 -34.56 17.25
N HIS A 192 7.99 -33.75 18.27
CA HIS A 192 8.67 -32.46 18.37
C HIS A 192 10.20 -32.65 18.42
N PRO A 193 10.97 -31.69 17.85
CA PRO A 193 10.52 -30.46 17.20
C PRO A 193 10.26 -30.64 15.69
N GLU A 194 10.14 -31.86 15.17
CA GLU A 194 9.92 -32.09 13.73
C GLU A 194 8.48 -31.75 13.31
N LEU A 195 8.26 -31.50 12.01
CA LEU A 195 6.96 -31.13 11.45
C LEU A 195 6.39 -32.29 10.61
N PRO A 196 5.07 -32.35 10.36
CA PRO A 196 4.49 -33.45 9.60
C PRO A 196 5.11 -33.56 8.19
N PHE A 197 5.17 -32.44 7.45
CA PHE A 197 5.57 -32.43 6.04
C PHE A 197 7.07 -32.67 5.80
N ASP A 198 7.92 -32.65 6.83
CA ASP A 198 9.37 -32.83 6.68
C ASP A 198 9.92 -34.11 7.33
N ALA A 199 9.22 -34.70 8.30
CA ALA A 199 9.74 -35.83 9.05
C ALA A 199 8.72 -36.91 9.45
N ALA A 200 7.47 -36.83 8.98
CA ALA A 200 6.51 -37.91 9.22
C ALA A 200 7.04 -39.25 8.71
N ARG A 201 6.91 -40.28 9.55
CA ARG A 201 7.43 -41.63 9.33
C ARG A 201 6.27 -42.61 9.22
N LEU A 202 6.38 -43.53 8.28
CA LEU A 202 5.36 -44.55 8.05
C LEU A 202 5.73 -45.84 8.77
N TYR A 203 4.80 -46.32 9.58
CA TYR A 203 4.90 -47.59 10.29
C TYR A 203 3.81 -48.56 9.87
N THR A 204 4.07 -49.85 10.11
CA THR A 204 3.05 -50.89 10.07
C THR A 204 3.14 -51.78 11.30
N ALA A 205 2.03 -52.43 11.65
CA ALA A 205 1.94 -53.42 12.72
C ALA A 205 0.98 -54.55 12.33
N THR A 206 1.15 -55.71 12.97
CA THR A 206 0.17 -56.79 12.96
C THR A 206 -1.00 -56.41 13.87
N TRP A 207 -2.22 -56.57 13.40
CA TRP A 207 -3.46 -56.35 14.15
C TRP A 207 -4.01 -57.66 14.71
N HIS A 208 -4.53 -57.61 15.95
CA HIS A 208 -5.20 -58.74 16.60
C HIS A 208 -6.64 -58.40 16.95
N ASP A 209 -7.53 -59.38 16.86
CA ASP A 209 -8.99 -59.25 17.06
C ASP A 209 -9.40 -58.87 18.50
N GLN A 210 -8.46 -58.92 19.47
CA GLN A 210 -8.67 -58.37 20.81
C GLN A 210 -8.53 -56.83 20.87
N GLY A 211 -8.25 -56.14 19.76
CA GLY A 211 -8.07 -54.69 19.73
C GLY A 211 -6.68 -54.28 20.22
N CYS A 212 -5.64 -54.98 19.77
CA CYS A 212 -4.24 -54.70 20.07
C CYS A 212 -3.35 -54.96 18.86
N ILE A 213 -2.10 -54.51 18.93
CA ILE A 213 -1.10 -54.61 17.85
C ILE A 213 0.19 -55.28 18.32
N SER A 214 0.93 -55.89 17.39
CA SER A 214 2.29 -56.41 17.59
C SER A 214 3.17 -56.14 16.38
N ASP A 215 4.46 -56.47 16.47
CA ASP A 215 5.41 -56.44 15.34
C ASP A 215 5.48 -55.08 14.62
N ILE A 216 5.54 -53.99 15.40
CA ILE A 216 5.65 -52.63 14.87
C ILE A 216 6.96 -52.49 14.07
N ARG A 217 6.85 -52.05 12.81
CA ARG A 217 7.96 -51.87 11.87
C ARG A 217 7.92 -50.51 11.21
N LEU A 218 9.06 -49.83 11.22
CA LEU A 218 9.28 -48.62 10.41
C LEU A 218 9.45 -49.01 8.94
N ILE A 219 8.54 -48.53 8.10
CA ILE A 219 8.53 -48.78 6.66
C ILE A 219 9.30 -47.71 5.90
N ALA A 220 8.97 -46.44 6.11
CA ALA A 220 9.57 -45.32 5.38
C ALA A 220 9.72 -44.08 6.28
N GLY A 221 10.57 -43.13 5.86
CA GLY A 221 10.79 -41.89 6.59
C GLY A 221 12.02 -41.88 7.50
N LYS A 222 13.01 -42.72 7.20
CA LYS A 222 14.34 -42.63 7.82
C LYS A 222 15.00 -41.32 7.38
N ASP A 223 15.91 -40.77 8.20
CA ASP A 223 16.73 -39.61 7.86
C ASP A 223 15.96 -38.34 7.42
N ARG A 224 14.76 -38.12 7.95
CA ARG A 224 13.87 -36.98 7.60
C ARG A 224 13.46 -36.97 6.12
N GLU A 225 13.18 -38.14 5.56
CA GLU A 225 12.39 -38.30 4.34
C GLU A 225 10.91 -38.12 4.69
N GLY A 226 10.28 -36.97 4.42
CA GLY A 226 8.87 -36.79 4.78
C GLY A 226 7.95 -37.75 4.02
N VAL A 227 7.21 -38.60 4.75
CA VAL A 227 6.25 -39.56 4.19
C VAL A 227 4.82 -39.04 4.33
N ALA A 228 3.96 -39.32 3.36
CA ALA A 228 2.56 -38.88 3.35
C ALA A 228 1.61 -39.96 2.83
N GLU A 229 0.36 -39.91 3.29
CA GLU A 229 -0.80 -40.58 2.70
C GLU A 229 -0.58 -42.09 2.43
N PRO A 230 -0.39 -42.93 3.47
CA PRO A 230 -0.36 -44.38 3.27
C PRO A 230 -1.74 -44.93 2.91
N ARG A 231 -1.84 -45.72 1.83
CA ARG A 231 -3.09 -46.29 1.33
C ARG A 231 -2.91 -47.73 0.89
N TRP A 232 -3.74 -48.63 1.42
CA TRP A 232 -3.74 -50.01 0.97
C TRP A 232 -4.51 -50.17 -0.35
N GLY A 233 -3.92 -50.91 -1.28
CA GLY A 233 -4.55 -51.35 -2.51
C GLY A 233 -5.35 -52.64 -2.31
N PRO A 234 -6.30 -52.96 -3.22
CA PRO A 234 -7.13 -54.16 -3.13
C PRO A 234 -6.36 -55.48 -3.09
N ASP A 235 -5.18 -55.50 -3.68
CA ASP A 235 -4.30 -56.67 -3.74
C ASP A 235 -3.49 -56.86 -2.45
N GLY A 236 -3.61 -55.94 -1.49
CA GLY A 236 -2.81 -55.91 -0.27
C GLY A 236 -1.49 -55.14 -0.40
N SER A 237 -1.27 -54.43 -1.51
CA SER A 237 -0.10 -53.54 -1.63
C SER A 237 -0.27 -52.29 -0.77
N LEU A 238 0.83 -51.75 -0.22
CA LEU A 238 0.82 -50.47 0.48
C LEU A 238 1.42 -49.37 -0.40
N PHE A 239 0.61 -48.36 -0.75
CA PHE A 239 1.03 -47.17 -1.47
C PHE A 239 1.30 -46.03 -0.49
N PHE A 240 2.27 -45.16 -0.78
CA PHE A 240 2.57 -43.97 0.03
C PHE A 240 3.42 -42.97 -0.75
N GLY A 241 3.28 -41.69 -0.44
CA GLY A 241 4.18 -40.64 -0.94
C GLY A 241 5.43 -40.56 -0.08
N LYS A 242 6.62 -40.60 -0.67
CA LYS A 242 7.91 -40.45 0.04
C LYS A 242 8.80 -39.42 -0.64
N GLU A 243 9.35 -38.50 0.15
CA GLU A 243 10.32 -37.53 -0.35
C GLU A 243 11.60 -38.21 -0.81
N THR A 244 11.93 -38.00 -2.08
CA THR A 244 13.06 -38.62 -2.77
C THR A 244 13.71 -37.58 -3.66
N GLY A 245 14.92 -37.18 -3.31
CA GLY A 245 15.55 -35.99 -3.91
C GLY A 245 14.80 -34.71 -3.53
N ASN A 246 14.28 -33.98 -4.53
CA ASN A 246 13.59 -32.72 -4.31
C ASN A 246 12.06 -32.84 -4.24
N TYR A 247 11.45 -33.95 -4.67
CA TYR A 247 9.98 -34.07 -4.74
C TYR A 247 9.51 -35.32 -4.00
N ARG A 248 8.26 -35.30 -3.51
CA ARG A 248 7.59 -36.48 -2.98
C ARG A 248 7.08 -37.33 -4.14
N ARG A 249 7.64 -38.54 -4.25
CA ARG A 249 7.31 -39.53 -5.28
C ARG A 249 6.40 -40.60 -4.69
N LEU A 250 5.60 -41.23 -5.53
CA LEU A 250 4.72 -42.31 -5.09
C LEU A 250 5.48 -43.64 -5.05
N PHE A 251 5.34 -44.38 -3.97
CA PHE A 251 5.92 -45.71 -3.79
C PHE A 251 4.84 -46.75 -3.55
N ARG A 252 5.16 -48.01 -3.83
CA ARG A 252 4.35 -49.21 -3.57
C ARG A 252 5.22 -50.30 -2.95
N ILE A 253 4.69 -50.96 -1.93
CA ILE A 253 5.23 -52.22 -1.39
C ILE A 253 4.24 -53.32 -1.76
N LEU A 254 4.71 -54.38 -2.41
CA LEU A 254 3.89 -55.53 -2.80
C LEU A 254 3.54 -56.41 -1.59
N PRO A 255 2.42 -57.16 -1.63
CA PRO A 255 2.02 -58.04 -0.54
C PRO A 255 3.12 -59.06 -0.23
N GLY A 256 3.49 -59.16 1.05
CA GLY A 256 4.54 -60.09 1.52
C GLY A 256 5.98 -59.68 1.20
N SER A 257 6.19 -58.50 0.60
CA SER A 257 7.51 -57.91 0.38
C SER A 257 7.81 -56.82 1.40
N ASP A 258 9.10 -56.56 1.65
CA ASP A 258 9.58 -55.36 2.35
C ASP A 258 10.24 -54.36 1.37
N GLU A 259 10.28 -54.68 0.07
CA GLU A 259 10.88 -53.83 -0.96
C GLU A 259 9.95 -52.69 -1.37
N GLN A 260 10.51 -51.49 -1.45
CA GLN A 260 9.82 -50.28 -1.88
C GLN A 260 10.09 -50.05 -3.37
N HIS A 261 9.04 -50.03 -4.18
CA HIS A 261 9.13 -49.74 -5.60
C HIS A 261 8.54 -48.37 -5.90
N GLU A 262 9.29 -47.48 -6.56
CA GLU A 262 8.74 -46.22 -7.05
C GLU A 262 7.72 -46.50 -8.16
N VAL A 263 6.57 -45.84 -8.09
CA VAL A 263 5.53 -45.88 -9.12
C VAL A 263 5.83 -44.75 -10.10
N ASP A 264 6.32 -45.11 -11.29
CA ASP A 264 6.60 -44.14 -12.35
C ASP A 264 5.30 -43.63 -12.99
N VAL A 265 4.98 -42.36 -12.71
CA VAL A 265 3.85 -41.65 -13.33
C VAL A 265 4.39 -40.71 -14.41
N LYS A 266 4.32 -41.17 -15.66
CA LYS A 266 4.89 -40.47 -16.82
C LYS A 266 4.42 -39.02 -16.92
N GLY A 267 5.38 -38.11 -17.10
CA GLY A 267 5.12 -36.67 -17.31
C GLY A 267 4.94 -35.88 -16.02
N LEU A 268 5.05 -36.53 -14.86
CA LEU A 268 4.90 -35.91 -13.54
C LEU A 268 6.18 -36.03 -12.70
N ASP A 269 7.35 -36.03 -13.33
CA ASP A 269 8.67 -36.17 -12.69
C ASP A 269 8.94 -35.10 -11.61
N ASN A 270 8.37 -33.91 -11.79
CA ASN A 270 8.49 -32.75 -10.89
C ASN A 270 7.18 -32.45 -10.13
N ALA A 271 6.31 -33.44 -9.96
CA ALA A 271 5.09 -33.30 -9.17
C ALA A 271 5.30 -33.80 -7.73
N GLU A 272 4.53 -33.25 -6.79
CA GLU A 272 4.43 -33.72 -5.40
C GLU A 272 3.24 -34.68 -5.27
N PHE A 273 3.49 -35.93 -4.88
CA PHE A 273 2.45 -36.93 -4.64
C PHE A 273 2.23 -37.18 -3.15
N GLY A 274 0.98 -37.39 -2.74
CA GLY A 274 0.62 -37.59 -1.33
C GLY A 274 0.65 -36.29 -0.56
N GLY A 275 -0.54 -35.82 -0.15
CA GLY A 275 -0.67 -34.60 0.63
C GLY A 275 -0.36 -34.85 2.10
N LEU A 276 0.49 -34.02 2.70
CA LEU A 276 0.57 -33.93 4.16
C LEU A 276 0.67 -32.45 4.54
N ARG A 277 -0.36 -31.95 5.24
CA ARG A 277 -0.48 -30.57 5.73
C ARG A 277 -0.89 -30.60 7.20
N TRP A 278 -1.20 -29.43 7.76
CA TRP A 278 -1.71 -29.29 9.14
C TRP A 278 -3.06 -29.97 9.39
N PHE A 279 -3.80 -30.32 8.32
CA PHE A 279 -5.09 -30.99 8.39
C PHE A 279 -4.91 -32.50 8.22
N GLN A 280 -5.62 -33.28 9.05
CA GLN A 280 -5.67 -34.73 8.94
C GLN A 280 -6.61 -35.22 7.83
N GLY A 281 -6.34 -36.42 7.30
CA GLY A 281 -7.24 -37.11 6.38
C GLY A 281 -7.03 -36.71 4.92
N CYS A 282 -5.77 -36.57 4.49
CA CYS A 282 -5.44 -36.25 3.11
C CYS A 282 -5.66 -37.50 2.24
N HIS A 283 -6.56 -37.39 1.27
CA HIS A 283 -6.83 -38.40 0.25
C HIS A 283 -6.78 -37.74 -1.14
N THR A 284 -5.56 -37.67 -1.68
CA THR A 284 -5.25 -37.08 -2.98
C THR A 284 -5.12 -38.11 -4.10
N TYR A 285 -4.99 -39.40 -3.77
CA TYR A 285 -4.99 -40.49 -4.73
C TYR A 285 -5.78 -41.71 -4.23
N ALA A 286 -6.10 -42.66 -5.12
CA ALA A 286 -6.74 -43.91 -4.77
C ALA A 286 -6.25 -45.09 -5.63
N PRO A 287 -5.72 -46.16 -5.01
CA PRO A 287 -5.51 -47.43 -5.71
C PRO A 287 -6.85 -48.07 -6.05
N LEU A 288 -7.10 -48.35 -7.33
CA LEU A 288 -8.39 -48.89 -7.82
C LEU A 288 -8.29 -50.40 -8.09
N SER A 289 -7.15 -50.88 -8.59
CA SER A 289 -6.85 -52.30 -8.81
C SER A 289 -5.34 -52.52 -8.81
N GLU A 290 -4.87 -53.74 -9.11
CA GLU A 290 -3.44 -53.99 -9.36
C GLU A 290 -2.86 -53.17 -10.52
N ARG A 291 -3.73 -52.71 -11.43
CA ARG A 291 -3.37 -52.03 -12.68
C ARG A 291 -3.67 -50.53 -12.67
N TYR A 292 -4.68 -50.11 -11.94
CA TYR A 292 -5.22 -48.75 -12.01
C TYR A 292 -5.01 -48.00 -10.69
N LEU A 293 -4.49 -46.79 -10.83
CA LEU A 293 -4.29 -45.81 -9.79
C LEU A 293 -4.75 -44.48 -10.35
N ASP A 294 -5.61 -43.78 -9.62
CA ASP A 294 -5.96 -42.40 -9.94
C ASP A 294 -5.31 -41.43 -8.94
N ILE A 295 -4.80 -40.32 -9.47
CA ILE A 295 -4.12 -39.26 -8.71
C ILE A 295 -4.96 -37.98 -8.67
N GLY A 296 -6.24 -38.06 -9.04
CA GLY A 296 -7.20 -36.95 -9.03
C GLY A 296 -7.07 -35.97 -10.20
N ASP A 297 -5.96 -35.94 -10.94
CA ASP A 297 -5.79 -35.14 -12.16
C ASP A 297 -6.24 -35.92 -13.41
N ASN A 298 -7.38 -35.51 -13.97
CA ASN A 298 -7.97 -36.10 -15.17
C ASN A 298 -8.08 -35.11 -16.34
N GLY A 299 -7.30 -34.02 -16.33
CA GLY A 299 -7.22 -33.02 -17.40
C GLY A 299 -8.43 -32.08 -17.54
N ARG A 300 -9.58 -32.43 -16.95
CA ARG A 300 -10.75 -31.53 -16.79
C ARG A 300 -10.78 -30.83 -15.44
N LEU A 301 -10.20 -31.47 -14.42
CA LEU A 301 -9.96 -30.89 -13.10
C LEU A 301 -8.55 -30.29 -13.11
N SER A 302 -8.43 -29.04 -12.68
CA SER A 302 -7.14 -28.35 -12.56
C SER A 302 -6.69 -28.25 -11.10
N GLU A 303 -7.59 -28.53 -10.15
CA GLU A 303 -7.31 -28.50 -8.71
C GLU A 303 -8.12 -29.58 -8.00
N VAL A 304 -7.46 -30.39 -7.18
CA VAL A 304 -8.07 -31.43 -6.34
C VAL A 304 -7.98 -31.00 -4.88
N ASN A 305 -9.04 -31.24 -4.11
CA ASN A 305 -9.07 -30.92 -2.68
C ASN A 305 -8.21 -31.93 -1.88
N LEU A 306 -7.97 -31.70 -0.58
CA LEU A 306 -7.11 -32.60 0.22
C LEU A 306 -7.79 -33.94 0.55
N ASP A 307 -8.94 -33.95 1.24
CA ASP A 307 -9.73 -35.18 1.51
C ASP A 307 -10.78 -35.37 0.41
N ALA A 308 -10.32 -35.82 -0.76
CA ALA A 308 -11.07 -35.63 -2.01
C ALA A 308 -11.26 -36.88 -2.85
N VAL A 309 -10.45 -37.91 -2.69
CA VAL A 309 -10.40 -39.05 -3.61
C VAL A 309 -10.78 -40.36 -2.91
N ALA A 310 -11.80 -41.03 -3.43
CA ALA A 310 -12.24 -42.33 -2.93
C ALA A 310 -12.51 -43.32 -4.07
N ARG A 311 -12.00 -44.54 -3.94
CA ARG A 311 -12.29 -45.63 -4.87
C ARG A 311 -13.78 -45.96 -4.84
N LEU A 312 -14.43 -45.98 -6.01
CA LEU A 312 -15.83 -46.40 -6.16
C LEU A 312 -15.94 -47.82 -6.73
N SER A 313 -15.04 -48.20 -7.63
CA SER A 313 -14.91 -49.55 -8.18
C SER A 313 -13.47 -49.81 -8.65
N ASP A 314 -13.24 -50.89 -9.38
CA ASP A 314 -11.93 -51.21 -9.98
C ASP A 314 -11.54 -50.23 -11.10
N THR A 315 -12.51 -49.51 -11.65
CA THR A 315 -12.36 -48.63 -12.82
C THR A 315 -13.03 -47.27 -12.65
N SER A 316 -13.50 -46.93 -11.44
CA SER A 316 -14.14 -45.63 -11.18
C SER A 316 -13.81 -45.09 -9.79
N VAL A 317 -13.82 -43.76 -9.68
CA VAL A 317 -13.38 -43.01 -8.49
C VAL A 317 -14.29 -41.81 -8.26
N LEU A 318 -14.48 -41.44 -7.00
CA LEU A 318 -15.09 -40.17 -6.59
C LEU A 318 -13.98 -39.15 -6.35
N VAL A 319 -14.12 -37.96 -6.93
CA VAL A 319 -13.13 -36.87 -6.81
C VAL A 319 -13.82 -35.56 -6.47
N ILE A 320 -13.35 -34.86 -5.44
CA ILE A 320 -13.76 -33.49 -5.13
C ILE A 320 -12.69 -32.52 -5.64
N GLY A 321 -13.03 -31.75 -6.67
CA GLY A 321 -12.09 -30.85 -7.33
C GLY A 321 -12.77 -29.69 -8.05
N ALA A 322 -11.99 -28.83 -8.67
CA ALA A 322 -12.44 -27.72 -9.50
C ALA A 322 -11.67 -27.70 -10.83
N GLY A 323 -12.32 -27.21 -11.89
CA GLY A 323 -11.64 -26.88 -13.14
C GLY A 323 -11.20 -25.43 -13.17
N GLU A 324 -10.56 -25.00 -14.26
CA GLU A 324 -10.14 -23.61 -14.45
C GLU A 324 -11.33 -22.64 -14.54
N THR A 325 -12.44 -23.10 -15.10
CA THR A 325 -13.67 -22.32 -15.30
C THR A 325 -14.91 -22.97 -14.72
N THR A 326 -14.77 -24.12 -14.05
CA THR A 326 -15.86 -24.82 -13.36
C THR A 326 -15.62 -24.82 -11.85
N GLY A 327 -16.69 -24.56 -11.10
CA GLY A 327 -16.64 -24.51 -9.64
C GLY A 327 -16.22 -25.85 -9.01
N LYS A 328 -15.94 -25.80 -7.70
CA LYS A 328 -15.66 -27.01 -6.93
C LYS A 328 -16.90 -27.90 -6.94
N ALA A 329 -16.74 -29.19 -7.20
CA ALA A 329 -17.82 -30.15 -7.14
C ALA A 329 -17.29 -31.55 -6.80
N LEU A 330 -18.22 -32.43 -6.42
CA LEU A 330 -18.01 -33.86 -6.34
C LEU A 330 -18.30 -34.47 -7.71
N TYR A 331 -17.33 -35.21 -8.25
CA TYR A 331 -17.41 -35.90 -9.52
C TYR A 331 -17.28 -37.41 -9.34
N ARG A 332 -17.94 -38.16 -10.21
CA ARG A 332 -17.60 -39.55 -10.52
C ARG A 332 -16.78 -39.57 -11.80
N ILE A 333 -15.65 -40.26 -11.77
CA ILE A 333 -14.75 -40.39 -12.91
C ILE A 333 -14.52 -41.87 -13.19
N ASP A 334 -14.77 -42.29 -14.43
CA ASP A 334 -14.36 -43.60 -14.93
C ASP A 334 -12.93 -43.48 -15.49
N VAL A 335 -12.02 -44.38 -15.11
CA VAL A 335 -10.60 -44.32 -15.55
C VAL A 335 -10.33 -45.16 -16.81
N GLU A 336 -11.30 -46.00 -17.20
CA GLU A 336 -11.26 -46.83 -18.41
C GLU A 336 -12.13 -46.24 -19.54
N GLY A 337 -11.89 -46.65 -20.78
CA GLY A 337 -12.73 -46.30 -21.93
C GLY A 337 -12.71 -44.81 -22.27
N THR A 338 -13.90 -44.19 -22.37
CA THR A 338 -14.07 -42.77 -22.75
C THR A 338 -13.70 -41.78 -21.64
N ARG A 339 -13.32 -42.26 -20.46
CA ARG A 339 -13.03 -41.44 -19.27
C ARG A 339 -14.14 -40.44 -18.93
N GLN A 340 -15.35 -40.95 -18.77
CA GLN A 340 -16.50 -40.09 -18.48
C GLN A 340 -16.33 -39.44 -17.10
N ILE A 341 -16.67 -38.15 -17.05
CA ILE A 341 -16.67 -37.34 -15.83
C ILE A 341 -18.10 -36.85 -15.65
N GLU A 342 -18.74 -37.31 -14.59
CA GLU A 342 -20.10 -36.97 -14.19
C GLU A 342 -20.04 -36.09 -12.93
N GLU A 343 -20.66 -34.91 -12.97
CA GLU A 343 -20.82 -34.08 -11.79
C GLU A 343 -22.01 -34.60 -10.96
N LEU A 344 -21.75 -35.00 -9.73
CA LEU A 344 -22.77 -35.48 -8.80
C LEU A 344 -23.31 -34.36 -7.91
N ARG A 345 -22.43 -33.43 -7.49
CA ARG A 345 -22.81 -32.33 -6.62
C ARG A 345 -21.87 -31.13 -6.72
N SER A 346 -22.36 -30.01 -7.24
CA SER A 346 -21.69 -28.70 -7.13
C SER A 346 -21.61 -28.18 -5.69
N SER A 347 -20.53 -27.46 -5.38
CA SER A 347 -20.34 -26.73 -4.11
C SER A 347 -21.17 -25.44 -4.04
N THR A 348 -21.87 -25.07 -5.12
CA THR A 348 -22.78 -23.93 -5.17
C THR A 348 -24.03 -24.29 -5.98
N ASP A 349 -25.18 -23.78 -5.56
CA ASP A 349 -26.41 -23.93 -6.36
C ASP A 349 -26.52 -22.86 -7.46
N ASP A 350 -25.68 -21.82 -7.43
CA ASP A 350 -25.64 -20.77 -8.44
C ASP A 350 -24.71 -21.14 -9.62
N SER A 351 -25.13 -20.83 -10.84
CA SER A 351 -24.31 -21.02 -12.03
C SER A 351 -23.33 -19.86 -12.21
N PHE A 352 -22.03 -20.14 -12.24
CA PHE A 352 -21.03 -19.18 -12.70
C PHE A 352 -21.06 -19.09 -14.23
N PRO A 353 -21.26 -17.90 -14.83
CA PRO A 353 -21.28 -17.79 -16.28
C PRO A 353 -19.86 -17.97 -16.83
N GLU A 354 -19.60 -19.14 -17.39
CA GLU A 354 -18.26 -19.56 -17.85
C GLU A 354 -17.60 -18.53 -18.79
N SER A 355 -18.40 -17.86 -19.62
CA SER A 355 -17.94 -16.81 -20.53
C SER A 355 -17.38 -15.56 -19.85
N PHE A 356 -17.58 -15.40 -18.55
CA PHE A 356 -17.00 -14.32 -17.73
C PHE A 356 -15.82 -14.81 -16.87
N CYS A 357 -15.50 -16.10 -16.90
CA CYS A 357 -14.40 -16.66 -16.12
C CYS A 357 -13.07 -16.45 -16.85
N SER A 358 -12.16 -15.73 -16.20
CA SER A 358 -10.76 -15.66 -16.59
C SER A 358 -10.08 -17.01 -16.34
N LYS A 359 -9.22 -17.44 -17.27
CA LYS A 359 -8.41 -18.65 -17.12
C LYS A 359 -7.07 -18.33 -16.44
N PRO A 360 -6.55 -19.21 -15.57
CA PRO A 360 -5.25 -19.05 -14.95
C PRO A 360 -4.13 -19.19 -15.99
N VAL A 361 -3.08 -18.40 -15.83
CA VAL A 361 -1.81 -18.60 -16.53
C VAL A 361 -0.74 -18.87 -15.48
N LEU A 362 -0.12 -20.05 -15.54
CA LEU A 362 1.07 -20.33 -14.73
C LEU A 362 2.17 -19.35 -15.12
N LYS A 363 2.63 -18.56 -14.16
CA LYS A 363 3.73 -17.63 -14.28
C LYS A 363 4.89 -18.12 -13.43
N SER A 364 6.04 -18.27 -14.07
CA SER A 364 7.30 -18.55 -13.41
C SER A 364 8.29 -17.47 -13.81
N ILE A 365 8.92 -16.83 -12.82
CA ILE A 365 9.93 -15.80 -13.05
C ILE A 365 11.13 -16.09 -12.17
N ARG A 366 12.30 -15.65 -12.64
CA ARG A 366 13.54 -15.76 -11.87
C ARG A 366 13.84 -14.44 -11.19
N SER A 367 14.02 -14.50 -9.88
CA SER A 367 14.30 -13.35 -9.02
C SER A 367 15.63 -12.67 -9.42
N LYS A 368 15.70 -11.35 -9.21
CA LYS A 368 16.90 -10.54 -9.46
C LYS A 368 17.90 -10.62 -8.31
N GLY A 369 17.45 -11.01 -7.11
CA GLY A 369 18.29 -11.17 -5.92
C GLY A 369 19.38 -12.24 -6.06
N GLN A 370 20.32 -12.24 -5.10
CA GLN A 370 21.36 -13.27 -4.97
C GLN A 370 21.22 -13.98 -3.60
N PRO A 371 21.08 -15.32 -3.56
CA PRO A 371 20.94 -16.21 -4.71
C PRO A 371 19.64 -15.96 -5.48
N LYS A 372 19.67 -16.23 -6.79
CA LYS A 372 18.46 -16.16 -7.63
C LYS A 372 17.48 -17.24 -7.19
N ARG A 373 16.24 -16.86 -6.96
CA ARG A 373 15.12 -17.75 -6.61
C ARG A 373 14.20 -17.90 -7.81
N GLU A 374 13.56 -19.05 -7.95
CA GLU A 374 12.41 -19.18 -8.85
C GLU A 374 11.17 -18.71 -8.09
N LEU A 375 10.25 -18.04 -8.78
CA LEU A 375 9.00 -17.53 -8.21
C LEU A 375 7.85 -18.06 -9.06
N HIS A 376 6.85 -18.66 -8.41
CA HIS A 376 5.72 -19.28 -9.09
C HIS A 376 4.38 -18.63 -8.68
N GLY A 377 3.42 -18.63 -9.59
CA GLY A 377 2.06 -18.17 -9.30
C GLY A 377 1.12 -18.37 -10.47
N PHE A 378 -0.17 -18.20 -10.21
CA PHE A 378 -1.21 -18.21 -11.23
C PHE A 378 -1.74 -16.80 -11.44
N LEU A 379 -1.63 -16.30 -12.66
CA LEU A 379 -2.10 -14.97 -13.07
C LEU A 379 -3.41 -15.11 -13.84
N TRP A 380 -4.45 -14.43 -13.37
CA TRP A 380 -5.69 -14.22 -14.09
C TRP A 380 -5.72 -12.78 -14.62
N LEU A 381 -5.79 -12.63 -15.93
CA LEU A 381 -5.97 -11.31 -16.56
C LEU A 381 -7.44 -10.92 -16.53
N PRO A 382 -7.77 -9.61 -16.63
CA PRO A 382 -9.16 -9.18 -16.72
C PRO A 382 -9.88 -9.84 -17.89
N HIS A 383 -11.07 -10.37 -17.64
CA HIS A 383 -11.86 -11.05 -18.66
C HIS A 383 -13.33 -10.69 -18.54
N ASN A 384 -13.87 -10.06 -19.58
CA ASN A 384 -15.29 -9.77 -19.69
C ASN A 384 -15.67 -9.80 -21.19
N PRO A 385 -16.69 -10.57 -21.59
CA PRO A 385 -17.11 -10.67 -23.00
C PRO A 385 -17.71 -9.36 -23.53
N ASP A 386 -18.24 -8.51 -22.65
CA ASP A 386 -18.95 -7.28 -23.02
C ASP A 386 -18.05 -6.03 -22.99
N TYR A 387 -16.91 -6.09 -22.32
CA TYR A 387 -16.04 -4.94 -22.09
C TYR A 387 -14.60 -5.14 -22.57
N GLN A 388 -13.97 -4.02 -22.94
CA GLN A 388 -12.54 -3.90 -23.15
C GLN A 388 -12.04 -2.56 -22.60
N ALA A 389 -10.77 -2.49 -22.20
CA ALA A 389 -10.17 -1.25 -21.72
C ALA A 389 -9.84 -0.30 -22.88
N PRO A 390 -9.69 1.02 -22.61
CA PRO A 390 -9.11 1.95 -23.57
C PRO A 390 -7.71 1.50 -24.02
N GLU A 391 -7.34 1.84 -25.25
CA GLU A 391 -6.04 1.49 -25.80
C GLU A 391 -4.89 2.07 -24.95
N GLY A 392 -3.84 1.27 -24.73
CA GLY A 392 -2.67 1.66 -23.94
C GLY A 392 -2.87 1.61 -22.42
N HIS A 393 -4.07 1.33 -21.91
CA HIS A 393 -4.29 1.15 -20.47
C HIS A 393 -3.90 -0.26 -20.03
N LEU A 394 -3.19 -0.37 -18.91
CA LEU A 394 -2.84 -1.63 -18.27
C LEU A 394 -3.71 -1.88 -17.03
N PRO A 395 -4.02 -3.15 -16.70
CA PRO A 395 -4.89 -3.46 -15.58
C PRO A 395 -4.20 -3.23 -14.22
N PRO A 396 -4.93 -2.79 -13.19
CA PRO A 396 -4.45 -2.87 -11.82
C PRO A 396 -4.32 -4.34 -11.40
N LEU A 397 -3.43 -4.63 -10.45
CA LEU A 397 -3.15 -5.99 -9.98
C LEU A 397 -3.53 -6.15 -8.51
N ILE A 398 -4.25 -7.22 -8.18
CA ILE A 398 -4.44 -7.70 -6.80
C ILE A 398 -3.60 -8.95 -6.61
N MET A 399 -2.60 -8.89 -5.74
CA MET A 399 -1.77 -10.05 -5.37
C MET A 399 -2.34 -10.72 -4.13
N ILE A 400 -2.64 -12.02 -4.24
CA ILE A 400 -3.11 -12.85 -3.14
C ILE A 400 -1.93 -13.64 -2.58
N SER A 401 -1.61 -13.38 -1.32
CA SER A 401 -0.67 -14.14 -0.49
C SER A 401 -1.45 -15.16 0.33
N HIS A 402 -1.18 -16.45 0.13
CA HIS A 402 -1.87 -17.52 0.85
C HIS A 402 -1.37 -17.66 2.30
N GLY A 403 -2.23 -18.17 3.18
CA GLY A 403 -1.85 -18.58 4.54
C GLY A 403 -1.07 -19.92 4.55
N GLY A 404 -0.59 -20.34 5.72
CA GLY A 404 0.24 -21.54 5.88
C GLY A 404 1.37 -21.29 6.88
N PRO A 405 2.48 -20.65 6.49
CA PRO A 405 2.91 -20.35 5.11
C PRO A 405 3.27 -21.59 4.27
N THR A 406 3.43 -22.77 4.89
CA THR A 406 3.63 -24.06 4.19
C THR A 406 2.33 -24.57 3.55
N SER A 407 1.89 -23.91 2.49
CA SER A 407 0.66 -24.23 1.78
C SER A 407 0.80 -23.94 0.29
N TYR A 408 -0.29 -23.95 -0.44
CA TYR A 408 -0.31 -23.73 -1.89
C TYR A 408 -1.68 -23.22 -2.32
N LEU A 409 -1.69 -22.31 -3.29
CA LEU A 409 -2.89 -21.82 -3.95
C LEU A 409 -2.87 -22.18 -5.45
N GLY A 410 -3.82 -23.02 -5.87
CA GLY A 410 -3.85 -23.64 -7.19
C GLY A 410 -4.59 -22.86 -8.29
N PRO A 411 -4.74 -23.44 -9.49
CA PRO A 411 -5.36 -22.81 -10.65
C PRO A 411 -6.89 -22.96 -10.73
N GLY A 412 -7.53 -23.74 -9.86
CA GLY A 412 -8.97 -23.97 -9.90
C GLY A 412 -9.79 -22.69 -9.76
N LEU A 413 -11.03 -22.70 -10.27
CA LEU A 413 -11.92 -21.56 -10.24
C LEU A 413 -12.11 -21.05 -8.81
N LYS A 414 -11.83 -19.77 -8.61
CA LYS A 414 -12.00 -19.06 -7.34
C LYS A 414 -13.03 -17.95 -7.51
N PRO A 415 -14.22 -18.05 -6.90
CA PRO A 415 -15.28 -17.05 -7.06
C PRO A 415 -14.82 -15.60 -6.83
N ARG A 416 -14.04 -15.36 -5.76
CA ARG A 416 -13.44 -14.04 -5.47
C ARG A 416 -12.50 -13.55 -6.56
N VAL A 417 -11.70 -14.42 -7.18
CA VAL A 417 -10.82 -14.04 -8.31
C VAL A 417 -11.67 -13.65 -9.53
N GLN A 418 -12.72 -14.42 -9.82
CA GLN A 418 -13.62 -14.14 -10.95
C GLN A 418 -14.43 -12.85 -10.73
N TYR A 419 -14.75 -12.51 -9.48
CA TYR A 419 -15.38 -11.23 -9.11
C TYR A 419 -14.57 -10.02 -9.61
N PHE A 420 -13.28 -10.00 -9.31
CA PHE A 420 -12.39 -8.89 -9.65
C PHE A 420 -11.96 -8.91 -11.11
N THR A 421 -11.65 -10.08 -11.67
CA THR A 421 -11.22 -10.19 -13.08
C THR A 421 -12.32 -9.81 -14.07
N SER A 422 -13.58 -10.15 -13.77
CA SER A 422 -14.73 -9.70 -14.57
C SER A 422 -14.99 -8.20 -14.49
N ARG A 423 -14.41 -7.50 -13.51
CA ARG A 423 -14.51 -6.05 -13.29
C ARG A 423 -13.28 -5.27 -13.77
N GLY A 424 -12.31 -5.91 -14.42
CA GLY A 424 -11.16 -5.21 -14.97
C GLY A 424 -9.86 -5.30 -14.16
N TYR A 425 -9.80 -6.09 -13.09
CA TYR A 425 -8.58 -6.28 -12.31
C TYR A 425 -7.81 -7.51 -12.78
N ALA A 426 -6.48 -7.42 -12.84
CA ALA A 426 -5.64 -8.61 -12.86
C ALA A 426 -5.54 -9.16 -11.42
N VAL A 427 -5.44 -10.47 -11.29
CA VAL A 427 -5.27 -11.13 -9.98
C VAL A 427 -4.14 -12.15 -10.08
N LEU A 428 -3.20 -12.11 -9.13
CA LEU A 428 -2.09 -13.06 -9.04
C LEU A 428 -2.18 -13.80 -7.72
N ALA A 429 -2.42 -15.10 -7.76
CA ALA A 429 -2.12 -15.99 -6.63
C ALA A 429 -0.64 -16.36 -6.71
N PHE A 430 0.22 -15.73 -5.91
CA PHE A 430 1.64 -16.05 -5.90
C PHE A 430 1.94 -17.08 -4.82
N ASN A 431 2.71 -18.11 -5.17
CA ASN A 431 3.22 -19.14 -4.29
C ASN A 431 4.68 -18.78 -4.00
N TYR A 432 4.92 -18.03 -2.92
CA TYR A 432 6.26 -17.57 -2.52
C TYR A 432 7.17 -18.73 -2.10
N ASN A 433 8.50 -18.55 -2.12
CA ASN A 433 9.42 -19.56 -1.58
C ASN A 433 9.03 -19.87 -0.12
N GLY A 434 8.72 -21.13 0.17
CA GLY A 434 7.94 -21.56 1.34
C GLY A 434 6.71 -22.39 1.00
N SER A 435 6.11 -22.16 -0.18
CA SER A 435 4.95 -22.89 -0.64
C SER A 435 5.25 -24.37 -0.95
N CYS A 436 4.21 -25.20 -0.89
CA CYS A 436 4.21 -26.59 -1.33
C CYS A 436 4.04 -26.69 -2.87
N ALA A 437 4.04 -27.92 -3.40
CA ALA A 437 3.87 -28.25 -4.83
C ALA A 437 5.04 -27.86 -5.76
N HIS A 438 6.15 -27.36 -5.20
CA HIS A 438 7.35 -26.95 -5.96
C HIS A 438 8.64 -27.64 -5.48
N GLY A 439 8.50 -28.74 -4.73
CA GLY A 439 9.63 -29.48 -4.17
C GLY A 439 10.05 -29.01 -2.78
N ARG A 440 10.74 -29.91 -2.07
CA ARG A 440 11.31 -29.70 -0.74
C ARG A 440 12.23 -28.49 -0.66
N ALA A 441 13.08 -28.24 -1.66
CA ALA A 441 13.97 -27.08 -1.64
C ALA A 441 13.18 -25.76 -1.68
N TYR A 442 12.11 -25.70 -2.46
CA TYR A 442 11.24 -24.51 -2.54
C TYR A 442 10.49 -24.28 -1.24
N ARG A 443 9.94 -25.36 -0.65
CA ARG A 443 9.26 -25.32 0.66
C ARG A 443 10.21 -24.89 1.78
N ASN A 444 11.39 -25.50 1.86
CA ASN A 444 12.34 -25.25 2.94
C ASN A 444 13.11 -23.92 2.77
N ALA A 445 12.99 -23.25 1.63
CA ALA A 445 13.62 -21.94 1.42
C ALA A 445 13.11 -20.86 2.40
N LEU A 446 11.93 -21.06 3.00
CA LEU A 446 11.40 -20.16 4.02
C LEU A 446 11.94 -20.45 5.43
N TRP A 447 12.60 -21.59 5.67
CA TRP A 447 13.13 -21.92 6.99
C TRP A 447 14.23 -20.93 7.38
N GLY A 448 14.08 -20.33 8.56
CA GLY A 448 14.90 -19.22 9.03
C GLY A 448 14.68 -17.88 8.30
N ASN A 449 13.81 -17.83 7.28
CA ASN A 449 13.66 -16.71 6.36
C ASN A 449 12.26 -16.09 6.32
N TRP A 450 11.34 -16.55 7.17
CA TRP A 450 9.98 -16.01 7.21
C TRP A 450 9.98 -14.52 7.56
N GLY A 451 9.23 -13.73 6.80
CA GLY A 451 9.22 -12.28 6.88
C GLY A 451 10.30 -11.57 6.07
N LEU A 452 11.14 -12.32 5.35
CA LEU A 452 12.18 -11.81 4.49
C LEU A 452 11.90 -12.29 3.07
N VAL A 453 12.10 -13.58 2.82
CA VAL A 453 12.04 -14.18 1.48
C VAL A 453 10.63 -14.08 0.87
N ASP A 454 9.59 -14.38 1.65
CA ASP A 454 8.19 -14.30 1.22
C ASP A 454 7.76 -12.87 0.84
N SER A 455 8.26 -11.86 1.54
CA SER A 455 7.99 -10.45 1.24
C SER A 455 8.83 -9.91 0.07
N ASP A 456 10.08 -10.38 -0.06
CA ASP A 456 10.95 -10.04 -1.18
C ASP A 456 10.40 -10.66 -2.48
N ASP A 457 9.93 -11.90 -2.42
CA ASP A 457 9.29 -12.60 -3.54
C ASP A 457 8.02 -11.87 -4.00
N ALA A 458 7.18 -11.41 -3.07
CA ALA A 458 5.99 -10.62 -3.40
C ALA A 458 6.36 -9.34 -4.17
N ALA A 459 7.35 -8.60 -3.68
CA ALA A 459 7.79 -7.36 -4.31
C ALA A 459 8.46 -7.60 -5.68
N GLU A 460 9.29 -8.63 -5.80
CA GLU A 460 9.96 -8.99 -7.06
C GLU A 460 8.96 -9.44 -8.14
N PHE A 461 7.90 -10.18 -7.76
CA PHE A 461 6.82 -10.56 -8.68
C PHE A 461 6.02 -9.35 -9.16
N ALA A 462 5.65 -8.46 -8.24
CA ALA A 462 4.95 -7.21 -8.56
C ALA A 462 5.77 -6.33 -9.52
N ASN A 463 7.06 -6.14 -9.21
CA ASN A 463 7.97 -5.33 -10.03
C ASN A 463 8.16 -5.95 -11.41
N HIS A 464 8.31 -7.27 -11.52
CA HIS A 464 8.43 -7.92 -12.83
C HIS A 464 7.20 -7.69 -13.71
N LEU A 465 5.97 -7.84 -13.17
CA LEU A 465 4.75 -7.65 -13.96
C LEU A 465 4.54 -6.20 -14.39
N THR A 466 4.97 -5.23 -13.58
CA THR A 466 4.90 -3.80 -13.92
C THR A 466 5.97 -3.40 -14.94
N GLU A 467 7.22 -3.82 -14.74
CA GLU A 467 8.35 -3.55 -15.65
C GLU A 467 8.16 -4.16 -17.04
N THR A 468 7.51 -5.34 -17.12
CA THR A 468 7.20 -6.01 -18.39
C THR A 468 5.93 -5.48 -19.06
N GLY A 469 5.26 -4.48 -18.48
CA GLY A 469 4.05 -3.87 -19.03
C GLY A 469 2.84 -4.81 -19.07
N GLN A 470 2.79 -5.83 -18.20
CA GLN A 470 1.63 -6.72 -18.08
C GLN A 470 0.55 -6.12 -17.18
N VAL A 471 0.94 -5.32 -16.19
CA VAL A 471 0.04 -4.64 -15.24
C VAL A 471 0.47 -3.19 -15.02
N LYS A 472 -0.44 -2.36 -14.51
CA LYS A 472 -0.23 -0.94 -14.28
C LYS A 472 0.82 -0.66 -13.20
N ALA A 473 1.84 0.13 -13.55
CA ALA A 473 2.79 0.67 -12.59
C ALA A 473 2.08 1.56 -11.54
N GLY A 474 2.42 1.36 -10.25
CA GLY A 474 1.74 2.04 -9.14
C GLY A 474 0.28 1.60 -8.92
N GLY A 475 -0.18 0.52 -9.57
CA GLY A 475 -1.52 -0.04 -9.46
C GLY A 475 -1.55 -1.46 -8.88
N VAL A 476 -0.60 -1.81 -8.01
CA VAL A 476 -0.49 -3.14 -7.40
C VAL A 476 -0.94 -3.12 -5.94
N GLY A 477 -1.93 -3.92 -5.59
CA GLY A 477 -2.35 -4.18 -4.21
C GLY A 477 -1.92 -5.57 -3.75
N ILE A 478 -1.77 -5.76 -2.44
CA ILE A 478 -1.48 -7.07 -1.84
C ILE A 478 -2.49 -7.40 -0.75
N THR A 479 -2.92 -8.67 -0.71
CA THR A 479 -3.89 -9.16 0.27
C THR A 479 -3.60 -10.58 0.69
N GLY A 480 -3.92 -10.91 1.93
CA GLY A 480 -3.78 -12.26 2.44
C GLY A 480 -4.48 -12.46 3.78
N VAL A 481 -4.61 -13.73 4.13
CA VAL A 481 -5.21 -14.19 5.39
C VAL A 481 -4.14 -14.88 6.23
N SER A 482 -4.16 -14.74 7.56
CA SER A 482 -3.25 -15.48 8.46
C SER A 482 -1.77 -15.17 8.14
N ALA A 483 -0.92 -16.18 7.90
CA ALA A 483 0.45 -16.00 7.41
C ALA A 483 0.53 -15.19 6.09
N GLY A 484 -0.49 -15.23 5.24
CA GLY A 484 -0.59 -14.36 4.07
C GLY A 484 -0.91 -12.90 4.44
N GLY A 485 -1.64 -12.70 5.54
CA GLY A 485 -1.84 -11.39 6.16
C GLY A 485 -0.54 -10.86 6.78
N TYR A 486 0.24 -11.72 7.42
CA TYR A 486 1.60 -11.39 7.87
C TYR A 486 2.48 -10.94 6.69
N ASN A 487 2.53 -11.72 5.61
CA ASN A 487 3.30 -11.34 4.42
C ASN A 487 2.76 -10.05 3.77
N THR A 488 1.44 -9.81 3.80
CA THR A 488 0.83 -8.53 3.39
C THR A 488 1.42 -7.37 4.21
N LEU A 489 1.38 -7.46 5.54
CA LEU A 489 1.93 -6.42 6.42
C LEU A 489 3.44 -6.25 6.23
N ARG A 490 4.17 -7.36 6.11
CA ARG A 490 5.63 -7.37 5.96
C ARG A 490 6.09 -6.81 4.62
N SER A 491 5.37 -7.11 3.55
CA SER A 491 5.58 -6.51 2.24
C SER A 491 5.39 -4.99 2.28
N LEU A 492 4.38 -4.51 3.01
CA LEU A 492 4.13 -3.07 3.18
C LEU A 492 5.19 -2.36 4.04
N THR A 493 5.78 -3.04 5.05
CA THR A 493 6.85 -2.44 5.86
C THR A 493 8.20 -2.43 5.14
N ARG A 494 8.53 -3.49 4.39
CA ARG A 494 9.84 -3.65 3.72
C ARG A 494 9.89 -3.03 2.33
N HIS A 495 8.78 -3.06 1.60
CA HIS A 495 8.67 -2.67 0.19
C HIS A 495 7.59 -1.61 -0.01
N ALA A 496 7.62 -0.57 0.83
CA ALA A 496 6.58 0.47 0.93
C ALA A 496 6.25 1.22 -0.38
N ASN A 497 7.14 1.19 -1.38
CA ASN A 497 6.93 1.85 -2.67
C ASN A 497 6.39 0.90 -3.77
N THR A 498 6.32 -0.40 -3.51
CA THR A 498 5.89 -1.41 -4.49
C THR A 498 4.37 -1.52 -4.57
N PHE A 499 3.69 -1.36 -3.43
CA PHE A 499 2.25 -1.59 -3.30
C PHE A 499 1.49 -0.29 -3.05
N ALA A 500 0.41 -0.08 -3.81
CA ALA A 500 -0.47 1.09 -3.71
C ALA A 500 -1.53 0.95 -2.60
N GLY A 501 -1.72 -0.24 -2.05
CA GLY A 501 -2.62 -0.50 -0.92
C GLY A 501 -2.55 -1.96 -0.47
N GLY A 502 -3.06 -2.25 0.73
CA GLY A 502 -3.15 -3.61 1.23
C GLY A 502 -4.49 -3.93 1.91
N VAL A 503 -4.85 -5.21 1.91
CA VAL A 503 -6.01 -5.76 2.65
C VAL A 503 -5.55 -6.98 3.44
N CYS A 504 -5.50 -6.88 4.75
CA CYS A 504 -5.04 -7.93 5.66
C CYS A 504 -6.21 -8.47 6.48
N LEU A 505 -6.45 -9.79 6.42
CA LEU A 505 -7.47 -10.48 7.21
C LEU A 505 -6.80 -11.40 8.22
N SER A 506 -7.10 -11.26 9.52
CA SER A 506 -6.54 -12.13 10.58
C SER A 506 -5.01 -12.31 10.50
N GLY A 507 -4.27 -11.26 10.12
CA GLY A 507 -2.83 -11.35 9.88
C GLY A 507 -1.98 -11.16 11.14
N VAL A 508 -0.88 -11.90 11.23
CA VAL A 508 0.07 -11.78 12.35
C VAL A 508 0.83 -10.46 12.22
N SER A 509 0.87 -9.66 13.29
CA SER A 509 1.67 -8.43 13.39
C SER A 509 2.82 -8.53 14.40
N ASP A 510 2.72 -9.47 15.36
CA ASP A 510 3.72 -9.79 16.38
C ASP A 510 3.96 -11.30 16.41
N ILE A 511 5.11 -11.73 15.89
CA ILE A 511 5.52 -13.13 15.78
C ILE A 511 5.72 -13.75 17.16
N LYS A 512 6.25 -12.99 18.13
CA LYS A 512 6.48 -13.53 19.47
C LYS A 512 5.16 -13.88 20.13
N ARG A 513 4.13 -13.05 19.96
CA ARG A 513 2.81 -13.36 20.51
C ARG A 513 2.16 -14.57 19.85
N LEU A 514 2.35 -14.75 18.54
CA LEU A 514 1.92 -15.97 17.87
C LEU A 514 2.57 -17.19 18.51
N ASP A 515 3.90 -17.15 18.67
CA ASP A 515 4.69 -18.21 19.28
C ASP A 515 4.25 -18.54 20.72
N ASP A 516 4.05 -17.51 21.55
CA ASP A 516 3.65 -17.66 22.96
C ASP A 516 2.20 -18.21 23.12
N SER A 517 1.36 -18.20 22.08
CA SER A 517 -0.08 -18.54 22.17
C SER A 517 -0.54 -19.66 21.24
N THR A 518 0.36 -20.30 20.49
CA THR A 518 0.01 -21.34 19.52
C THR A 518 -0.33 -22.68 20.18
N HIS A 519 -1.04 -23.54 19.45
CA HIS A 519 -1.41 -24.88 19.89
C HIS A 519 -0.27 -25.90 19.67
N LYS A 520 -0.39 -27.08 20.30
CA LYS A 520 0.66 -28.12 20.31
C LYS A 520 1.24 -28.41 18.92
N LEU A 521 0.41 -28.66 17.91
CA LEU A 521 0.86 -29.05 16.57
C LEU A 521 1.80 -28.02 15.91
N GLU A 522 1.69 -26.74 16.24
CA GLU A 522 2.50 -25.67 15.64
C GLU A 522 3.50 -25.04 16.62
N SER A 523 3.68 -25.57 17.84
CA SER A 523 4.50 -24.91 18.87
C SER A 523 5.98 -24.79 18.54
N ASP A 524 6.52 -25.70 17.72
CA ASP A 524 7.88 -25.59 17.19
C ASP A 524 7.94 -24.96 15.79
N TYR A 525 6.80 -24.62 15.18
CA TYR A 525 6.78 -24.16 13.79
C TYR A 525 7.44 -22.79 13.60
N THR A 526 7.20 -21.85 14.53
CA THR A 526 7.84 -20.53 14.50
C THR A 526 9.37 -20.66 14.54
N ASP A 527 9.92 -21.59 15.34
CA ASP A 527 11.36 -21.86 15.40
C ASP A 527 11.90 -22.18 14.00
N HIS A 528 11.26 -23.10 13.27
CA HIS A 528 11.66 -23.43 11.89
C HIS A 528 11.57 -22.23 10.95
N LEU A 529 10.54 -21.39 11.10
CA LEU A 529 10.30 -20.26 10.21
C LEU A 529 11.28 -19.10 10.42
N VAL A 530 11.67 -18.81 11.66
CA VAL A 530 12.47 -17.61 11.97
C VAL A 530 13.94 -17.89 12.28
N LEU A 531 14.28 -19.05 12.83
CA LEU A 531 15.64 -19.39 13.19
C LEU A 531 16.35 -20.10 12.02
N ALA A 532 17.48 -19.54 11.59
CA ALA A 532 18.34 -20.24 10.65
C ALA A 532 18.90 -21.52 11.28
N SER A 533 19.19 -22.53 10.46
CA SER A 533 19.79 -23.77 10.94
C SER A 533 21.09 -23.49 11.70
N GLY A 534 21.15 -23.92 12.97
CA GLY A 534 22.30 -23.69 13.84
C GLY A 534 22.35 -22.32 14.52
N ALA A 535 21.32 -21.47 14.35
CA ALA A 535 21.19 -20.24 15.11
C ALA A 535 21.01 -20.53 16.62
N ASP A 536 21.52 -19.63 17.46
CA ASP A 536 21.31 -19.72 18.90
C ASP A 536 19.84 -19.37 19.22
N LYS A 537 19.14 -20.25 19.95
CA LYS A 537 17.76 -20.00 20.39
C LYS A 537 17.64 -18.72 21.23
N SER A 538 18.73 -18.26 21.86
CA SER A 538 18.75 -17.00 22.59
C SER A 538 18.47 -15.77 21.70
N GLU A 539 18.67 -15.87 20.38
CA GLU A 539 18.37 -14.79 19.43
C GLU A 539 16.90 -14.76 18.98
N LYS A 540 16.09 -15.78 19.32
CA LYS A 540 14.70 -15.93 18.84
C LYS A 540 13.87 -14.68 19.09
N ASP A 541 13.82 -14.20 20.34
CA ASP A 541 13.00 -13.04 20.70
C ASP A 541 13.41 -11.78 19.92
N LYS A 542 14.72 -11.59 19.71
CA LYS A 542 15.25 -10.48 18.91
C LYS A 542 14.80 -10.60 17.46
N ILE A 543 14.94 -11.78 16.85
CA ILE A 543 14.54 -12.02 15.46
C ILE A 543 13.03 -11.85 15.29
N CYS A 544 12.22 -12.41 16.20
CA CYS A 544 10.78 -12.22 16.22
C CYS A 544 10.41 -10.74 16.28
N HIS A 545 11.07 -9.95 17.13
CA HIS A 545 10.87 -8.50 17.21
C HIS A 545 11.24 -7.79 15.89
N GLU A 546 12.43 -8.04 15.34
CA GLU A 546 12.90 -7.43 14.09
C GLU A 546 12.03 -7.76 12.87
N ARG A 547 11.35 -8.91 12.91
CA ARG A 547 10.49 -9.39 11.82
C ARG A 547 9.00 -9.14 12.03
N SER A 548 8.61 -8.59 13.17
CA SER A 548 7.20 -8.27 13.48
C SER A 548 6.80 -6.91 12.90
N PRO A 549 5.83 -6.86 11.95
CA PRO A 549 5.38 -5.61 11.34
C PRO A 549 4.89 -4.55 12.34
N LEU A 550 4.39 -4.96 13.50
CA LEU A 550 3.93 -4.07 14.56
C LEU A 550 4.97 -3.02 14.96
N PHE A 551 6.23 -3.44 15.11
CA PHE A 551 7.32 -2.55 15.53
C PHE A 551 7.87 -1.69 14.39
N GLU A 552 7.46 -1.98 13.15
CA GLU A 552 7.82 -1.25 11.94
C GLU A 552 6.62 -0.53 11.29
N ALA A 553 5.49 -0.41 12.00
CA ALA A 553 4.25 0.15 11.47
C ALA A 553 4.41 1.55 10.84
N HIS A 554 5.35 2.36 11.33
CA HIS A 554 5.68 3.69 10.80
C HIS A 554 6.26 3.67 9.37
N LYS A 555 6.70 2.51 8.88
CA LYS A 555 7.20 2.33 7.50
C LYS A 555 6.08 2.08 6.49
N ILE A 556 4.88 1.74 6.95
CA ILE A 556 3.72 1.51 6.08
C ILE A 556 3.20 2.87 5.60
N THR A 557 3.45 3.20 4.34
CA THR A 557 3.00 4.45 3.69
C THR A 557 1.74 4.25 2.84
N ALA A 558 1.48 3.03 2.38
CA ALA A 558 0.31 2.70 1.58
C ALA A 558 -0.94 2.52 2.48
N PRO A 559 -2.15 2.87 1.98
CA PRO A 559 -3.39 2.64 2.72
C PRO A 559 -3.63 1.15 3.01
N LEU A 560 -3.96 0.82 4.25
CA LEU A 560 -4.23 -0.54 4.71
C LEU A 560 -5.67 -0.73 5.23
N LEU A 561 -6.37 -1.75 4.75
CA LEU A 561 -7.59 -2.27 5.37
C LEU A 561 -7.25 -3.49 6.21
N LEU A 562 -7.61 -3.46 7.50
CA LEU A 562 -7.55 -4.58 8.42
C LEU A 562 -8.96 -5.13 8.62
N LEU A 563 -9.13 -6.43 8.46
CA LEU A 563 -10.34 -7.17 8.81
C LEU A 563 -9.96 -8.23 9.85
N HIS A 564 -10.77 -8.43 10.89
CA HIS A 564 -10.44 -9.38 11.94
C HIS A 564 -11.68 -9.98 12.61
N GLY A 565 -11.63 -11.27 12.95
CA GLY A 565 -12.67 -11.92 13.73
C GLY A 565 -12.49 -11.68 15.24
N GLY A 566 -13.54 -11.29 15.96
CA GLY A 566 -13.44 -11.04 17.39
C GLY A 566 -13.26 -12.31 18.23
N ALA A 567 -13.58 -13.49 17.68
CA ALA A 567 -13.40 -14.79 18.31
C ALA A 567 -12.17 -15.56 17.80
N ASP A 568 -11.26 -14.90 17.07
CA ASP A 568 -10.04 -15.51 16.53
C ASP A 568 -9.10 -15.99 17.66
N LYS A 569 -8.83 -17.30 17.67
CA LYS A 569 -7.94 -17.97 18.63
C LYS A 569 -6.55 -18.29 18.07
N ILE A 570 -6.37 -18.18 16.75
CA ILE A 570 -5.11 -18.47 16.08
C ILE A 570 -4.27 -17.20 15.99
N THR A 571 -4.88 -16.09 15.59
CA THR A 571 -4.26 -14.76 15.63
C THR A 571 -5.12 -13.84 16.48
N PRO A 572 -4.81 -13.66 17.77
CA PRO A 572 -5.64 -12.88 18.67
C PRO A 572 -5.92 -11.45 18.16
N LEU A 573 -7.15 -10.97 18.37
CA LEU A 573 -7.63 -9.66 17.89
C LEU A 573 -6.71 -8.48 18.28
N ASP A 574 -6.06 -8.56 19.43
CA ASP A 574 -5.15 -7.52 19.92
C ASP A 574 -4.05 -7.17 18.93
N GLN A 575 -3.60 -8.13 18.12
CA GLN A 575 -2.61 -7.89 17.06
C GLN A 575 -3.11 -6.85 16.04
N ALA A 576 -4.36 -6.98 15.56
CA ALA A 576 -4.94 -6.02 14.61
C ALA A 576 -5.27 -4.67 15.26
N LEU A 577 -5.73 -4.67 16.52
CA LEU A 577 -6.01 -3.45 17.28
C LEU A 577 -4.73 -2.62 17.47
N GLU A 578 -3.64 -3.27 17.90
CA GLU A 578 -2.35 -2.63 18.11
C GLU A 578 -1.73 -2.17 16.81
N MET A 579 -1.81 -2.96 15.74
CA MET A 579 -1.33 -2.56 14.42
C MET A 579 -2.07 -1.32 13.90
N SER A 580 -3.40 -1.30 14.00
CA SER A 580 -4.22 -0.14 13.61
C SER A 580 -3.82 1.11 14.41
N SER A 581 -3.65 0.97 15.73
CA SER A 581 -3.22 2.04 16.61
C SER A 581 -1.83 2.56 16.25
N ALA A 582 -0.87 1.66 16.00
CA ALA A 582 0.50 2.01 15.66
C ALA A 582 0.60 2.78 14.34
N ILE A 583 -0.13 2.34 13.30
CA ILE A 583 -0.18 3.05 12.00
C ILE A 583 -0.84 4.43 12.16
N LYS A 584 -1.97 4.53 12.88
CA LYS A 584 -2.64 5.81 13.15
C LYS A 584 -1.73 6.78 13.90
N LYS A 585 -1.00 6.29 14.91
CA LYS A 585 -0.03 7.09 15.68
C LYS A 585 1.13 7.58 14.82
N ALA A 586 1.55 6.80 13.82
CA ALA A 586 2.54 7.20 12.83
C ALA A 586 2.00 8.15 11.74
N GLY A 587 0.68 8.42 11.72
CA GLY A 587 0.02 9.28 10.73
C GLY A 587 -0.30 8.58 9.41
N GLY A 588 -0.24 7.24 9.37
CA GLY A 588 -0.62 6.42 8.21
C GLY A 588 -2.14 6.25 8.06
N GLU A 589 -2.56 5.81 6.88
CA GLU A 589 -3.97 5.56 6.56
C GLU A 589 -4.33 4.09 6.79
N VAL A 590 -5.16 3.83 7.80
CA VAL A 590 -5.63 2.48 8.12
C VAL A 590 -7.09 2.47 8.55
N GLU A 591 -7.83 1.48 8.05
CA GLU A 591 -9.18 1.14 8.51
C GLU A 591 -9.15 -0.23 9.17
N LEU A 592 -9.91 -0.42 10.24
CA LEU A 592 -10.04 -1.69 10.95
C LEU A 592 -11.52 -2.03 11.09
N ILE A 593 -11.89 -3.21 10.60
CA ILE A 593 -13.22 -3.79 10.71
C ILE A 593 -13.12 -5.07 11.54
N VAL A 594 -13.81 -5.08 12.67
CA VAL A 594 -13.88 -6.24 13.57
C VAL A 594 -15.26 -6.87 13.47
N VAL A 595 -15.30 -8.19 13.30
CA VAL A 595 -16.54 -8.98 13.26
C VAL A 595 -16.55 -9.92 14.45
N ASP A 596 -17.25 -9.52 15.52
CA ASP A 596 -17.21 -10.22 16.82
C ASP A 596 -17.55 -11.72 16.75
N SER A 597 -18.42 -12.11 15.83
CA SER A 597 -18.89 -13.50 15.69
C SER A 597 -17.96 -14.43 14.89
N GLU A 598 -16.95 -13.89 14.20
CA GLU A 598 -16.05 -14.69 13.36
C GLU A 598 -14.78 -15.10 14.12
N GLY A 599 -14.26 -16.26 13.75
CA GLY A 599 -12.98 -16.80 14.24
C GLY A 599 -11.82 -16.39 13.34
N HIS A 600 -10.94 -17.36 13.04
CA HIS A 600 -9.80 -17.14 12.15
C HIS A 600 -10.21 -17.13 10.67
N GLY A 601 -10.35 -15.92 10.09
CA GLY A 601 -10.97 -15.70 8.79
C GLY A 601 -12.51 -15.69 8.86
N PHE A 602 -13.17 -15.30 7.76
CA PHE A 602 -14.63 -15.18 7.72
C PHE A 602 -15.27 -16.38 7.03
N GLY A 603 -16.15 -17.08 7.76
CA GLY A 603 -16.87 -18.25 7.25
C GLY A 603 -18.35 -18.00 6.98
N GLN A 604 -19.00 -17.08 7.71
CA GLN A 604 -20.44 -16.85 7.54
C GLN A 604 -20.72 -16.05 6.26
N PRO A 605 -21.72 -16.43 5.44
CA PRO A 605 -22.01 -15.77 4.17
C PRO A 605 -22.13 -14.24 4.25
N ARG A 606 -22.78 -13.73 5.31
CA ARG A 606 -22.93 -12.27 5.55
C ARG A 606 -21.59 -11.55 5.78
N ASN A 607 -20.61 -12.22 6.38
CA ASN A 607 -19.31 -11.64 6.71
C ASN A 607 -18.34 -11.79 5.55
N VAL A 608 -18.44 -12.89 4.78
CA VAL A 608 -17.75 -13.01 3.48
C VAL A 608 -18.22 -11.91 2.51
N ARG A 609 -19.52 -11.60 2.50
CA ARG A 609 -20.07 -10.45 1.76
C ARG A 609 -19.42 -9.14 2.21
N LEU A 610 -19.44 -8.86 3.51
CA LEU A 610 -18.81 -7.67 4.08
C LEU A 610 -17.35 -7.55 3.63
N TRP A 611 -16.58 -8.63 3.77
CA TRP A 611 -15.19 -8.65 3.31
C TRP A 611 -15.07 -8.30 1.84
N LEU A 612 -15.81 -8.96 0.96
CA LEU A 612 -15.71 -8.72 -0.48
C LEU A 612 -16.10 -7.29 -0.87
N GLU A 613 -17.15 -6.74 -0.27
CA GLU A 613 -17.64 -5.38 -0.52
C GLU A 613 -16.64 -4.32 -0.02
N GLU A 614 -16.09 -4.48 1.18
CA GLU A 614 -15.11 -3.56 1.75
C GLU A 614 -13.77 -3.64 1.02
N GLU A 615 -13.37 -4.84 0.61
CA GLU A 615 -12.20 -5.04 -0.22
C GLU A 615 -12.36 -4.35 -1.59
N GLU A 616 -13.51 -4.49 -2.26
CA GLU A 616 -13.75 -3.81 -3.53
C GLU A 616 -13.71 -2.28 -3.36
N LYS A 617 -14.35 -1.75 -2.31
CA LYS A 617 -14.27 -0.31 -1.98
C LYS A 617 -12.80 0.12 -1.80
N TRP A 618 -12.00 -0.70 -1.12
CA TRP A 618 -10.59 -0.44 -0.90
C TRP A 618 -9.78 -0.43 -2.19
N TRP A 619 -9.97 -1.41 -3.07
CA TRP A 619 -9.28 -1.48 -4.37
C TRP A 619 -9.72 -0.38 -5.32
N ARG A 620 -10.99 0.03 -5.29
CA ARG A 620 -11.46 1.20 -6.04
C ARG A 620 -10.80 2.48 -5.57
N LYS A 621 -10.58 2.62 -4.25
CA LYS A 621 -9.91 3.78 -3.64
C LYS A 621 -8.41 3.82 -3.93
N THR A 622 -7.73 2.66 -3.94
CA THR A 622 -6.27 2.59 -3.95
C THR A 622 -5.67 2.27 -5.34
N LEU A 623 -6.25 1.33 -6.09
CA LEU A 623 -5.63 0.81 -7.32
C LEU A 623 -6.09 1.56 -8.59
N LEU A 624 -7.30 2.14 -8.56
CA LEU A 624 -7.90 2.80 -9.72
C LEU A 624 -7.54 4.29 -9.87
N VAL A 625 -6.73 4.85 -8.97
CA VAL A 625 -6.20 6.23 -9.07
C VAL A 625 -5.34 6.33 -10.33
N GLY A 626 -5.60 7.23 -11.29
CA GLY A 626 -4.86 7.26 -12.57
C GLY A 626 -5.55 6.57 -13.76
N LEU A 627 -6.60 5.76 -13.55
CA LEU A 627 -7.28 4.99 -14.62
C LEU A 627 -8.61 5.59 -15.10
N ARG A 628 -9.05 6.67 -14.45
CA ARG A 628 -10.25 7.43 -14.83
C ARG A 628 -9.79 8.64 -15.61
N SER A 629 -10.26 8.81 -16.84
CA SER A 629 -10.18 10.11 -17.52
C SER A 629 -10.89 11.14 -16.63
N LYS A 630 -10.14 12.03 -15.98
CA LYS A 630 -10.74 13.09 -15.14
C LYS A 630 -10.94 14.34 -16.00
N CYS A 631 -12.17 14.84 -16.01
CA CYS A 631 -12.65 16.14 -16.51
C CYS A 631 -11.92 16.76 -17.72
N SER A 632 -12.59 16.81 -18.87
CA SER A 632 -12.29 17.78 -19.92
C SER A 632 -12.74 19.18 -19.48
N ALA A 633 -11.81 20.13 -19.37
CA ALA A 633 -12.12 21.55 -19.18
C ALA A 633 -11.58 22.33 -20.38
N GLN A 634 -12.17 23.48 -20.71
CA GLN A 634 -11.64 24.32 -21.78
C GLN A 634 -10.23 24.82 -21.44
N VAL A 635 -9.98 25.13 -20.18
CA VAL A 635 -8.67 25.61 -19.70
C VAL A 635 -8.19 24.76 -18.52
N ILE A 636 -6.91 24.38 -18.53
CA ILE A 636 -6.26 23.77 -17.37
C ILE A 636 -5.17 24.71 -16.83
N VAL A 637 -5.26 25.03 -15.55
CA VAL A 637 -4.26 25.82 -14.81
C VAL A 637 -3.36 24.86 -14.04
N VAL A 638 -2.07 24.84 -14.32
CA VAL A 638 -1.08 24.00 -13.64
C VAL A 638 -0.46 24.78 -12.48
N GLY A 639 -0.92 24.48 -11.26
CA GLY A 639 -0.50 25.08 -10.00
C GLY A 639 -1.56 26.00 -9.38
N ALA A 640 -1.83 25.83 -8.08
CA ALA A 640 -2.72 26.70 -7.30
C ALA A 640 -1.92 27.86 -6.65
N SER A 641 -1.14 28.57 -7.45
CA SER A 641 -0.53 29.84 -7.04
C SER A 641 -1.58 30.95 -6.98
N ILE A 642 -1.25 32.12 -6.42
CA ILE A 642 -2.19 33.26 -6.37
C ILE A 642 -2.55 33.73 -7.79
N SER A 643 -1.60 33.75 -8.71
CA SER A 643 -1.85 34.06 -10.11
C SER A 643 -2.71 32.98 -10.79
N GLY A 644 -2.48 31.69 -10.48
CA GLY A 644 -3.28 30.58 -11.00
C GLY A 644 -4.72 30.60 -10.51
N LEU A 645 -4.93 30.84 -9.21
CA LEU A 645 -6.27 30.96 -8.62
C LEU A 645 -7.02 32.20 -9.13
N GLN A 646 -6.33 33.33 -9.30
CA GLN A 646 -6.92 34.53 -9.88
C GLN A 646 -7.31 34.31 -11.35
N ALA A 647 -6.43 33.71 -12.16
CA ALA A 647 -6.72 33.40 -13.55
C ALA A 647 -7.92 32.44 -13.69
N ALA A 648 -7.96 31.37 -12.88
CA ALA A 648 -9.07 30.43 -12.87
C ALA A 648 -10.39 31.12 -12.48
N TYR A 649 -10.36 32.04 -11.51
CA TYR A 649 -11.54 32.78 -11.07
C TYR A 649 -12.07 33.69 -12.19
N ASP A 650 -11.20 34.50 -12.81
CA ASP A 650 -11.57 35.44 -13.87
C ASP A 650 -12.15 34.68 -15.09
N LEU A 651 -11.52 33.58 -15.50
CA LEU A 651 -12.04 32.69 -16.55
C LEU A 651 -13.43 32.14 -16.22
N GLN A 652 -13.67 31.73 -14.96
CA GLN A 652 -14.98 31.22 -14.53
C GLN A 652 -16.06 32.31 -14.51
N GLN A 653 -15.71 33.57 -14.25
CA GLN A 653 -16.63 34.71 -14.35
C GLN A 653 -17.02 35.00 -15.81
N GLU A 654 -16.13 34.73 -16.76
CA GLU A 654 -16.39 34.85 -18.20
C GLU A 654 -17.07 33.60 -18.80
N GLY A 655 -17.46 32.62 -17.96
CA GLY A 655 -18.18 31.42 -18.39
C GLY A 655 -17.29 30.29 -18.94
N VAL A 656 -15.97 30.42 -18.87
CA VAL A 656 -15.01 29.41 -19.32
C VAL A 656 -14.88 28.29 -18.28
N SER A 657 -14.99 27.04 -18.72
CA SER A 657 -14.72 25.88 -17.85
C SER A 657 -13.21 25.75 -17.58
N CYS A 658 -12.83 25.76 -16.30
CA CYS A 658 -11.44 25.75 -15.87
C CYS A 658 -11.21 24.76 -14.72
N VAL A 659 -10.14 23.97 -14.81
CA VAL A 659 -9.64 23.09 -13.74
C VAL A 659 -8.22 23.48 -13.35
N VAL A 660 -7.95 23.52 -12.04
CA VAL A 660 -6.62 23.77 -11.48
C VAL A 660 -6.00 22.46 -11.03
N LEU A 661 -4.88 22.07 -11.62
CA LEU A 661 -4.09 20.89 -11.21
C LEU A 661 -2.99 21.33 -10.25
N GLU A 662 -3.12 20.96 -8.97
CA GLU A 662 -2.14 21.27 -7.92
C GLU A 662 -1.31 20.04 -7.60
N ALA A 663 0.01 20.15 -7.73
CA ALA A 663 0.94 19.05 -7.50
C ALA A 663 0.92 18.52 -6.06
N ARG A 664 0.57 19.36 -5.07
CA ARG A 664 0.53 18.99 -3.65
C ARG A 664 -0.83 18.44 -3.25
N GLY A 665 -0.85 17.43 -2.38
CA GLY A 665 -2.05 16.68 -2.03
C GLY A 665 -3.03 17.31 -1.06
N LYS A 666 -3.09 18.64 -0.93
CA LYS A 666 -4.04 19.30 -0.02
C LYS A 666 -4.63 20.57 -0.61
N THR A 667 -5.81 20.47 -1.22
CA THR A 667 -6.75 21.58 -1.45
C THR A 667 -8.20 21.12 -1.27
N GLY A 668 -8.87 21.54 -0.19
CA GLY A 668 -10.31 21.40 0.03
C GLY A 668 -10.72 20.56 1.26
N SER A 669 -11.60 21.13 2.09
CA SER A 669 -12.32 20.63 3.29
C SER A 669 -11.62 19.93 4.47
N ASN A 670 -10.38 19.45 4.38
CA ASN A 670 -9.64 18.91 5.55
C ASN A 670 -8.29 19.62 5.81
N PHE A 671 -8.30 20.95 5.76
CA PHE A 671 -7.13 21.81 6.01
C PHE A 671 -6.78 22.01 7.50
N GLN A 672 -7.49 21.38 8.45
CA GLN A 672 -7.32 21.68 9.88
C GLN A 672 -6.03 21.10 10.53
N ASN A 673 -5.32 20.15 9.90
CA ASN A 673 -4.24 19.41 10.59
C ASN A 673 -2.79 19.65 10.08
N ARG A 674 -2.49 20.77 9.40
CA ARG A 674 -1.10 21.25 9.20
C ARG A 674 -0.89 22.63 9.87
N ALA A 675 -1.36 22.77 11.10
CA ALA A 675 -1.56 24.05 11.76
C ALA A 675 -0.40 24.53 12.66
N ARG A 676 0.87 24.21 12.36
CA ARG A 676 2.00 24.72 13.20
C ARG A 676 3.19 25.37 12.49
N ALA A 677 3.52 25.04 11.23
CA ALA A 677 4.65 25.69 10.54
C ALA A 677 4.24 26.80 9.54
N THR A 678 3.09 26.69 8.88
CA THR A 678 2.60 27.65 7.87
C THR A 678 1.78 28.81 8.46
N LYS A 679 1.54 28.81 9.78
CA LYS A 679 0.77 29.85 10.50
C LYS A 679 1.44 31.23 10.57
N TYR A 680 2.71 31.37 10.16
CA TYR A 680 3.50 32.57 10.46
C TYR A 680 3.99 33.36 9.22
N SER A 681 3.59 32.98 8.01
CA SER A 681 3.87 33.80 6.80
C SER A 681 2.83 34.92 6.67
N LYS A 682 3.19 36.12 7.14
CA LYS A 682 2.39 37.35 6.96
C LYS A 682 2.82 38.05 5.67
N ALA A 683 1.85 38.63 4.96
CA ALA A 683 2.12 39.52 3.83
C ALA A 683 1.57 40.90 4.15
N TRP A 684 2.39 41.90 3.82
CA TRP A 684 2.08 43.31 4.00
C TRP A 684 1.15 43.77 2.90
N VAL A 685 0.10 44.50 3.27
CA VAL A 685 -0.86 45.06 2.31
C VAL A 685 -1.13 46.50 2.72
N SER A 686 -1.17 47.39 1.73
CA SER A 686 -1.43 48.82 1.92
C SER A 686 -2.41 49.26 0.83
N PRO A 687 -3.38 50.14 1.12
CA PRO A 687 -4.32 50.62 0.12
C PRO A 687 -3.63 51.39 -1.01
N ASP A 688 -2.55 52.10 -0.72
CA ASP A 688 -1.84 52.95 -1.70
C ASP A 688 -0.90 52.14 -2.60
N GLN A 689 -0.23 51.13 -2.03
CA GLN A 689 0.76 50.32 -2.74
C GLN A 689 0.17 49.02 -3.34
N HIS A 690 -0.89 48.48 -2.73
CA HIS A 690 -1.48 47.17 -3.09
C HIS A 690 -3.01 47.26 -3.29
N PRO A 691 -3.51 48.13 -4.18
CA PRO A 691 -4.93 48.45 -4.26
C PRO A 691 -5.82 47.25 -4.67
N GLN A 692 -5.36 46.32 -5.51
CA GLN A 692 -6.15 45.13 -5.86
C GLN A 692 -6.16 44.12 -4.72
N THR A 693 -5.00 43.89 -4.11
CA THR A 693 -4.85 43.00 -2.96
C THR A 693 -5.69 43.49 -1.78
N TRP A 694 -5.66 44.80 -1.50
CA TRP A 694 -6.47 45.45 -0.48
C TRP A 694 -7.97 45.22 -0.71
N LYS A 695 -8.46 45.50 -1.91
CA LYS A 695 -9.87 45.25 -2.29
C LYS A 695 -10.23 43.78 -2.15
N LEU A 696 -9.36 42.87 -2.58
CA LEU A 696 -9.60 41.43 -2.53
C LEU A 696 -9.69 40.91 -1.09
N VAL A 697 -8.77 41.30 -0.22
CA VAL A 697 -8.74 40.92 1.20
C VAL A 697 -10.00 41.38 1.90
N HIS A 698 -10.44 42.62 1.67
CA HIS A 698 -11.70 43.14 2.21
C HIS A 698 -12.92 42.42 1.64
N HIS A 699 -12.95 42.16 0.33
CA HIS A 699 -14.04 41.42 -0.30
C HIS A 699 -14.17 39.99 0.24
N LEU A 700 -13.06 39.35 0.58
CA LEU A 700 -13.02 38.01 1.16
C LEU A 700 -13.29 37.97 2.67
N GLY A 701 -13.44 39.13 3.33
CA GLY A 701 -13.64 39.20 4.77
C GLY A 701 -12.46 38.68 5.59
N LEU A 702 -11.24 38.75 5.06
CA LEU A 702 -10.05 38.26 5.74
C LEU A 702 -9.60 39.22 6.84
N GLU A 703 -9.29 38.67 8.02
CA GLU A 703 -8.81 39.45 9.15
C GLU A 703 -7.41 40.03 8.90
N MET A 704 -7.26 41.30 9.23
CA MET A 704 -6.03 42.08 9.10
C MET A 704 -5.49 42.42 10.49
N THR A 705 -4.17 42.40 10.65
CA THR A 705 -3.51 42.82 11.90
C THR A 705 -2.64 44.05 11.67
N GLU A 706 -2.70 45.01 12.58
CA GLU A 706 -1.77 46.14 12.61
C GLU A 706 -0.36 45.72 13.06
N GLU A 707 0.62 46.53 12.75
CA GLU A 707 1.99 46.33 13.20
C GLU A 707 2.18 46.60 14.70
N THR A 708 2.99 45.77 15.36
CA THR A 708 3.42 45.99 16.74
C THR A 708 4.28 47.25 16.83
N ARG A 709 3.77 48.30 17.48
CA ARG A 709 4.52 49.55 17.72
C ARG A 709 5.63 49.33 18.75
N GLY A 710 6.79 49.92 18.50
CA GLY A 710 7.94 49.89 19.41
C GLY A 710 9.25 50.25 18.69
N LYS A 711 10.35 50.26 19.43
CA LYS A 711 11.67 50.53 18.86
C LYS A 711 12.19 49.33 18.06
N SER A 712 12.95 49.60 17.01
CA SER A 712 13.57 48.59 16.15
C SER A 712 15.07 48.48 16.46
N ILE A 713 15.67 47.32 16.18
CA ILE A 713 17.10 47.07 16.40
C ILE A 713 17.83 46.99 15.07
N MET A 714 18.98 47.67 14.96
CA MET A 714 19.96 47.42 13.92
C MET A 714 21.25 46.88 14.55
N CYS A 715 21.57 45.63 14.27
CA CYS A 715 22.74 44.95 14.84
C CYS A 715 24.02 45.72 14.47
N GLY A 716 24.73 46.22 15.48
CA GLY A 716 25.93 47.05 15.32
C GLY A 716 25.71 48.57 15.29
N PHE A 717 24.46 49.04 15.24
CA PHE A 717 24.10 50.47 15.20
C PHE A 717 23.08 50.90 16.27
N GLY A 718 22.57 49.95 17.07
CA GLY A 718 21.75 50.23 18.25
C GLY A 718 20.25 50.21 17.98
N VAL A 719 19.50 50.84 18.89
CA VAL A 719 18.03 50.87 18.91
C VAL A 719 17.56 52.22 18.36
N TYR A 720 16.58 52.20 17.47
CA TYR A 720 16.03 53.40 16.82
C TYR A 720 14.49 53.35 16.77
N ASP A 721 13.86 54.51 16.69
CA ASP A 721 12.41 54.59 16.45
C ASP A 721 12.11 54.18 15.01
N HIS A 722 11.00 53.46 14.80
CA HIS A 722 10.74 52.76 13.53
C HIS A 722 10.76 53.68 12.29
N ASP A 723 10.39 54.95 12.47
CA ASP A 723 10.35 55.97 11.41
C ASP A 723 11.70 56.70 11.21
N ASP A 724 12.70 56.46 12.08
CA ASP A 724 14.01 57.11 12.03
C ASP A 724 15.07 56.31 11.25
N ILE A 725 16.12 57.02 10.81
CA ILE A 725 17.31 56.42 10.21
C ILE A 725 18.24 55.98 11.35
N PRO A 726 18.75 54.72 11.37
CA PRO A 726 19.70 54.26 12.37
C PRO A 726 20.89 55.20 12.51
N PHE A 727 21.37 55.42 13.75
CA PHE A 727 22.46 56.35 14.01
C PHE A 727 23.76 55.80 13.41
N ILE A 728 24.17 56.40 12.28
CA ILE A 728 25.47 56.20 11.68
C ILE A 728 26.29 57.46 11.92
N ASN A 729 27.61 57.34 12.05
CA ASN A 729 28.47 58.52 12.16
C ASN A 729 28.25 59.46 10.95
N GLU A 730 28.62 60.72 11.08
CA GLU A 730 28.29 61.76 10.08
C GLU A 730 28.82 61.42 8.68
N ALA A 731 30.00 60.80 8.58
CA ALA A 731 30.59 60.37 7.31
C ALA A 731 29.77 59.27 6.62
N ASP A 732 29.35 58.25 7.37
CA ASP A 732 28.50 57.18 6.86
C ASP A 732 27.10 57.69 6.49
N ARG A 733 26.55 58.65 7.24
CA ARG A 733 25.23 59.26 6.97
C ARG A 733 25.23 60.03 5.64
N CYS A 734 26.27 60.82 5.38
CA CYS A 734 26.44 61.53 4.12
C CYS A 734 26.57 60.55 2.94
N SER A 735 27.40 59.51 3.10
CA SER A 735 27.59 58.46 2.09
C SER A 735 26.29 57.69 1.81
N TYR A 736 25.55 57.33 2.86
CA TYR A 736 24.27 56.63 2.76
C TYR A 736 23.22 57.46 2.01
N THR A 737 23.07 58.72 2.38
CA THR A 737 22.10 59.64 1.75
C THR A 737 22.41 59.84 0.27
N PHE A 738 23.69 60.03 -0.07
CA PHE A 738 24.13 60.17 -1.46
C PHE A 738 23.79 58.94 -2.32
N ILE A 739 24.01 57.73 -1.79
CA ILE A 739 23.65 56.48 -2.48
C ILE A 739 22.13 56.38 -2.66
N LEU A 740 21.34 56.68 -1.61
CA LEU A 740 19.87 56.62 -1.70
C LEU A 740 19.32 57.54 -2.81
N GLU A 741 19.74 58.80 -2.82
CA GLU A 741 19.30 59.79 -3.82
C GLU A 741 19.77 59.41 -5.23
N SER A 742 21.01 58.98 -5.37
CA SER A 742 21.57 58.55 -6.66
C SER A 742 20.80 57.36 -7.22
N MET A 743 20.43 56.39 -6.39
CA MET A 743 19.73 55.18 -6.83
C MET A 743 18.28 55.51 -7.21
N GLU A 744 17.65 56.41 -6.47
CA GLU A 744 16.30 56.87 -6.80
C GLU A 744 16.27 57.59 -8.15
N ILE A 745 17.20 58.53 -8.38
CA ILE A 745 17.31 59.25 -9.65
C ILE A 745 17.53 58.27 -10.80
N LEU A 746 18.44 57.31 -10.65
CA LEU A 746 18.71 56.31 -11.68
C LEU A 746 17.50 55.42 -11.95
N THR A 747 16.82 54.96 -10.90
CA THR A 747 15.61 54.13 -11.00
C THR A 747 14.50 54.86 -11.72
N GLN A 748 14.27 56.14 -11.42
CA GLN A 748 13.23 56.95 -12.06
C GLN A 748 13.54 57.23 -13.55
N ARG A 749 14.81 57.28 -13.94
CA ARG A 749 15.25 57.43 -15.34
C ARG A 749 15.02 56.17 -16.20
N LEU A 750 14.80 55.00 -15.59
CA LEU A 750 14.54 53.76 -16.33
C LEU A 750 13.16 53.84 -17.02
N ASN A 751 13.18 53.93 -18.35
CA ASN A 751 11.98 53.91 -19.19
C ASN A 751 11.81 52.54 -19.88
N ARG A 752 10.67 51.87 -19.60
CA ARG A 752 10.31 50.55 -20.14
C ARG A 752 10.35 50.50 -21.68
N THR A 753 9.91 51.55 -22.38
CA THR A 753 9.85 51.55 -23.86
C THR A 753 11.19 51.84 -24.52
N LYS A 754 12.23 52.20 -23.75
CA LYS A 754 13.59 52.48 -24.25
C LYS A 754 14.64 51.57 -23.62
N LEU A 755 14.23 50.43 -23.04
CA LEU A 755 15.11 49.54 -22.29
C LEU A 755 16.35 49.10 -23.08
N ALA A 756 16.17 48.76 -24.36
CA ALA A 756 17.26 48.33 -25.24
C ALA A 756 18.33 49.44 -25.43
N GLN A 757 17.90 50.70 -25.49
CA GLN A 757 18.81 51.84 -25.59
C GLN A 757 19.56 52.06 -24.26
N ILE A 758 18.85 52.00 -23.14
CA ILE A 758 19.44 52.14 -21.79
C ILE A 758 20.48 51.06 -21.53
N MET A 759 20.22 49.82 -21.96
CA MET A 759 21.16 48.71 -21.82
C MET A 759 22.45 48.89 -22.63
N SER A 760 22.38 49.51 -23.82
CA SER A 760 23.56 49.81 -24.62
C SER A 760 24.42 50.94 -24.06
N GLU A 761 23.82 51.83 -23.26
CA GLU A 761 24.47 53.00 -22.67
C GLU A 761 24.84 52.78 -21.18
N TRP A 762 24.58 51.59 -20.62
CA TRP A 762 24.77 51.32 -19.19
C TRP A 762 26.25 51.35 -18.78
N PRO A 763 26.65 52.19 -17.79
CA PRO A 763 28.03 52.25 -17.31
C PRO A 763 28.49 50.87 -16.82
N GLY A 764 29.60 50.36 -17.35
CA GLY A 764 30.14 49.03 -16.99
C GLY A 764 29.50 47.84 -17.71
N GLY A 765 28.52 48.08 -18.60
CA GLY A 765 27.81 47.03 -19.33
C GLY A 765 26.81 46.24 -18.47
N VAL A 766 25.98 45.42 -19.13
CA VAL A 766 24.89 44.63 -18.51
C VAL A 766 25.34 43.56 -17.51
N LEU A 767 26.65 43.38 -17.33
CA LEU A 767 27.26 42.43 -16.39
C LEU A 767 27.78 43.10 -15.10
N MET A 768 27.75 44.44 -15.01
CA MET A 768 28.15 45.15 -13.80
C MET A 768 27.31 44.69 -12.61
N THR A 769 27.96 44.19 -11.56
CA THR A 769 27.27 43.75 -10.35
C THR A 769 26.83 44.95 -9.51
N PHE A 770 25.87 44.76 -8.63
CA PHE A 770 25.42 45.81 -7.71
C PHE A 770 26.56 46.21 -6.77
N GLN A 771 27.43 45.27 -6.38
CA GLN A 771 28.64 45.58 -5.60
C GLN A 771 29.60 46.49 -6.37
N ASP A 772 29.88 46.20 -7.65
CA ASP A 772 30.76 47.03 -8.49
C ASP A 772 30.18 48.44 -8.62
N PHE A 773 28.87 48.53 -8.82
CA PHE A 773 28.14 49.77 -8.97
C PHE A 773 28.23 50.63 -7.69
N ILE A 774 27.98 50.03 -6.53
CA ILE A 774 28.07 50.71 -5.25
C ILE A 774 29.51 51.13 -4.97
N THR A 775 30.50 50.28 -5.22
CA THR A 775 31.94 50.58 -5.01
C THR A 775 32.43 51.75 -5.87
N ALA A 776 31.94 51.89 -7.11
CA ALA A 776 32.29 53.01 -7.99
C ALA A 776 31.90 54.40 -7.44
N HIS A 777 30.98 54.46 -6.46
CA HIS A 777 30.52 55.70 -5.84
C HIS A 777 31.22 56.00 -4.50
N ALA A 778 32.35 55.34 -4.22
CA ALA A 778 33.19 55.49 -3.02
C ALA A 778 32.44 55.49 -1.65
N PRO A 779 31.52 54.54 -1.40
CA PRO A 779 30.80 54.47 -0.14
C PRO A 779 31.70 53.99 1.00
N THR A 780 31.34 54.35 2.22
CA THR A 780 32.03 53.83 3.40
C THR A 780 31.79 52.32 3.55
N PRO A 781 32.65 51.58 4.28
CA PRO A 781 32.46 50.14 4.51
C PRO A 781 31.12 49.78 5.18
N ALA A 782 30.53 50.70 5.94
CA ALA A 782 29.21 50.53 6.53
C ALA A 782 28.10 50.54 5.45
N VAL A 783 28.17 51.48 4.51
CA VAL A 783 27.21 51.61 3.41
C VAL A 783 27.32 50.44 2.41
N GLN A 784 28.52 49.89 2.20
CA GLN A 784 28.70 48.66 1.40
C GLN A 784 27.96 47.46 2.01
N LYS A 785 28.06 47.27 3.33
CA LYS A 785 27.34 46.18 4.04
C LYS A 785 25.82 46.37 4.01
N LEU A 786 25.36 47.62 4.05
CA LEU A 786 23.95 47.95 3.89
C LEU A 786 23.44 47.63 2.48
N ALA A 787 24.23 47.94 1.45
CA ALA A 787 23.91 47.61 0.08
C ALA A 787 23.82 46.10 -0.17
N ASP A 788 24.75 45.31 0.40
CA ASP A 788 24.70 43.85 0.36
C ASP A 788 23.45 43.30 1.05
N ALA A 789 23.07 43.88 2.20
CA ALA A 789 21.83 43.52 2.88
C ALA A 789 20.58 43.81 2.03
N TRP A 790 20.53 44.88 1.23
CA TRP A 790 19.40 45.14 0.34
C TRP A 790 19.24 44.06 -0.73
N THR A 791 20.34 43.67 -1.39
CA THR A 791 20.30 42.60 -2.39
C THR A 791 19.94 41.24 -1.79
N THR A 792 20.48 40.93 -0.61
CA THR A 792 20.17 39.69 0.11
C THR A 792 18.72 39.67 0.58
N LYS A 793 18.19 40.80 1.06
CA LYS A 793 16.77 40.93 1.43
C LYS A 793 15.85 40.75 0.23
N LEU A 794 16.22 41.30 -0.92
CA LEU A 794 15.35 41.35 -2.09
C LEU A 794 15.39 40.06 -2.92
N PHE A 795 16.59 39.54 -3.17
CA PHE A 795 16.87 38.42 -4.07
C PHE A 795 17.37 37.15 -3.36
N GLY A 796 17.78 37.21 -2.09
CA GLY A 796 18.45 36.09 -1.41
C GLY A 796 19.86 35.82 -1.93
N LEU A 797 20.47 36.81 -2.61
CA LEU A 797 21.80 36.76 -3.22
C LEU A 797 22.66 37.93 -2.72
N ALA A 798 23.97 37.74 -2.68
CA ALA A 798 24.92 38.80 -2.35
C ALA A 798 24.99 39.86 -3.48
N ALA A 799 25.43 41.07 -3.16
CA ALA A 799 25.54 42.16 -4.12
C ALA A 799 26.51 41.87 -5.27
N THR A 800 27.44 40.93 -5.08
CA THR A 800 28.37 40.42 -6.11
C THR A 800 27.70 39.53 -7.14
N ASP A 801 26.52 38.97 -6.84
CA ASP A 801 25.82 38.02 -7.70
C ASP A 801 24.59 38.63 -8.39
N VAL A 802 24.26 39.88 -8.08
CA VAL A 802 23.10 40.61 -8.62
C VAL A 802 23.58 41.69 -9.59
N PRO A 803 23.19 41.66 -10.88
CA PRO A 803 23.45 42.76 -11.80
C PRO A 803 22.78 44.07 -11.34
N ALA A 804 23.49 45.18 -11.40
CA ALA A 804 23.00 46.47 -10.89
C ALA A 804 21.72 46.94 -11.62
N LEU A 805 21.64 46.73 -12.93
CA LEU A 805 20.47 47.09 -13.74
C LEU A 805 19.24 46.28 -13.34
N ASP A 806 19.39 44.99 -13.03
CA ASP A 806 18.27 44.14 -12.60
C ASP A 806 17.72 44.58 -11.25
N PHE A 807 18.61 44.93 -10.32
CA PHE A 807 18.23 45.47 -9.02
C PHE A 807 17.36 46.73 -9.19
N LEU A 808 17.81 47.69 -10.00
CA LEU A 808 17.10 48.96 -10.22
C LEU A 808 15.79 48.77 -11.00
N LEU A 809 15.73 47.86 -11.96
CA LEU A 809 14.49 47.51 -12.65
C LEU A 809 13.47 46.88 -11.69
N ALA A 810 13.93 46.07 -10.75
CA ALA A 810 13.07 45.50 -9.73
C ALA A 810 12.53 46.58 -8.78
N CYS A 811 13.36 47.54 -8.36
CA CYS A 811 12.94 48.73 -7.62
C CYS A 811 11.93 49.59 -8.40
N ARG A 812 12.15 49.81 -9.70
CA ARG A 812 11.24 50.61 -10.55
C ARG A 812 9.83 50.04 -10.59
N ARG A 813 9.68 48.70 -10.57
CA ARG A 813 8.38 48.01 -10.62
C ARG A 813 7.53 48.26 -9.38
N VAL A 814 8.17 48.57 -8.26
CA VAL A 814 7.49 48.90 -7.00
C VAL A 814 7.47 50.40 -6.74
N GLY A 815 7.53 51.22 -7.79
CA GLY A 815 7.37 52.68 -7.68
C GLY A 815 8.65 53.47 -7.48
N GLY A 816 9.81 52.83 -7.27
CA GLY A 816 11.08 53.52 -7.07
C GLY A 816 12.01 52.77 -6.12
N PHE A 817 13.25 53.22 -6.02
CA PHE A 817 14.24 52.65 -5.11
C PHE A 817 13.92 52.97 -3.65
N LEU A 818 13.54 54.21 -3.34
CA LEU A 818 13.14 54.61 -1.98
C LEU A 818 11.91 53.83 -1.51
N ASN A 819 10.93 53.58 -2.40
CA ASN A 819 9.79 52.74 -2.03
C ASN A 819 10.21 51.28 -1.80
N ALA A 820 11.07 50.72 -2.66
CA ALA A 820 11.61 49.38 -2.48
C ALA A 820 12.37 49.21 -1.15
N ILE A 821 13.24 50.17 -0.79
CA ILE A 821 13.98 50.13 0.48
C ILE A 821 13.05 50.37 1.67
N GLY A 822 12.09 51.30 1.55
CA GLY A 822 11.07 51.53 2.57
C GLY A 822 10.22 50.30 2.87
N GLU A 823 9.86 49.50 1.86
CA GLU A 823 9.20 48.20 2.03
C GLU A 823 10.14 47.14 2.62
N LEU A 824 11.41 47.10 2.19
CA LEU A 824 12.41 46.18 2.72
C LEU A 824 12.68 46.40 4.21
N ASP A 825 12.60 47.65 4.66
CA ASP A 825 12.87 48.05 6.03
C ASP A 825 11.61 48.16 6.90
N GLY A 826 10.43 47.85 6.35
CA GLY A 826 9.16 47.82 7.08
C GLY A 826 8.51 49.19 7.30
N ARG A 827 9.13 50.28 6.84
CA ARG A 827 8.77 51.67 7.16
C ARG A 827 7.50 52.21 6.48
N THR A 828 6.95 51.50 5.50
CA THR A 828 5.88 52.02 4.63
C THR A 828 4.54 51.28 4.75
N THR A 829 4.47 50.23 5.58
CA THR A 829 3.30 49.33 5.60
C THR A 829 2.77 49.13 7.01
N HIS A 830 1.53 49.52 7.29
CA HIS A 830 0.95 49.47 8.65
C HIS A 830 0.03 48.27 8.93
N THR A 831 -0.34 47.49 7.90
CA THR A 831 -1.30 46.38 8.05
C THR A 831 -0.85 45.10 7.31
N ARG A 832 -1.21 43.96 7.88
CA ARG A 832 -0.81 42.62 7.41
C ARG A 832 -2.03 41.71 7.28
N VAL A 833 -2.08 40.92 6.20
CA VAL A 833 -3.01 39.78 6.13
C VAL A 833 -2.51 38.71 7.10
N ARG A 834 -3.41 38.19 7.93
CA ARG A 834 -3.09 37.27 9.03
C ARG A 834 -2.22 36.10 8.58
N THR A 835 -2.54 35.46 7.45
CA THR A 835 -1.61 34.52 6.76
C THR A 835 -1.79 34.53 5.24
N LEU A 836 -0.70 34.37 4.47
CA LEU A 836 -0.77 34.14 3.01
C LEU A 836 -1.57 32.89 2.63
N GLN A 837 -1.57 31.89 3.51
CA GLN A 837 -2.31 30.66 3.33
C GLN A 837 -3.83 30.91 3.38
N SER A 838 -4.31 31.71 4.34
CA SER A 838 -5.74 32.07 4.43
C SER A 838 -6.25 32.80 3.19
N LEU A 839 -5.42 33.65 2.57
CA LEU A 839 -5.76 34.30 1.30
C LEU A 839 -5.91 33.28 0.17
N LYS A 840 -4.97 32.34 0.02
CA LYS A 840 -5.06 31.28 -1.01
C LYS A 840 -6.26 30.38 -0.80
N GLU A 841 -6.57 30.02 0.44
CA GLU A 841 -7.74 29.20 0.79
C GLU A 841 -9.04 29.92 0.45
N ALA A 842 -9.16 31.19 0.83
CA ALA A 842 -10.33 32.01 0.49
C ALA A 842 -10.46 32.20 -1.03
N MET A 843 -9.36 32.44 -1.76
CA MET A 843 -9.38 32.50 -3.22
C MET A 843 -9.82 31.16 -3.86
N ALA A 844 -9.32 30.03 -3.35
CA ALA A 844 -9.69 28.70 -3.82
C ALA A 844 -11.19 28.40 -3.59
N GLN A 845 -11.75 28.84 -2.47
CA GLN A 845 -13.18 28.68 -2.14
C GLN A 845 -14.11 29.48 -3.06
N ARG A 846 -13.62 30.52 -3.74
CA ARG A 846 -14.40 31.28 -4.73
C ARG A 846 -14.58 30.54 -6.06
N LEU A 847 -13.75 29.54 -6.33
CA LEU A 847 -13.89 28.72 -7.54
C LEU A 847 -15.07 27.77 -7.39
N ARG A 848 -15.70 27.40 -8.51
CA ARG A 848 -16.77 26.39 -8.52
C ARG A 848 -16.30 25.10 -7.83
N HIS A 849 -17.18 24.47 -7.06
CA HIS A 849 -16.84 23.23 -6.34
C HIS A 849 -16.27 22.16 -7.30
N GLY A 850 -15.16 21.52 -6.90
CA GLY A 850 -14.47 20.51 -7.73
C GLY A 850 -13.52 21.06 -8.80
N SER A 851 -13.34 22.39 -8.90
CA SER A 851 -12.43 22.99 -9.89
C SER A 851 -10.95 22.82 -9.58
N ILE A 852 -10.57 22.39 -8.36
CA ILE A 852 -9.18 22.21 -7.97
C ILE A 852 -8.92 20.73 -7.67
N LEU A 853 -7.97 20.13 -8.38
CA LEU A 853 -7.55 18.76 -8.20
C LEU A 853 -6.15 18.72 -7.58
N ALA A 854 -6.09 18.27 -6.33
CA ALA A 854 -4.85 18.09 -5.58
C ALA A 854 -4.11 16.81 -5.98
N SER A 855 -2.82 16.72 -5.63
CA SER A 855 -1.92 15.59 -5.99
C SER A 855 -1.79 15.36 -7.50
N GLN A 856 -2.04 16.38 -8.33
CA GLN A 856 -1.98 16.31 -9.78
C GLN A 856 -0.70 16.98 -10.29
N ARG A 857 0.45 16.36 -10.03
CA ARG A 857 1.74 16.86 -10.53
C ARG A 857 1.83 16.59 -12.03
N VAL A 858 1.69 17.61 -12.87
CA VAL A 858 1.85 17.47 -14.32
C VAL A 858 3.31 17.17 -14.66
N VAL A 859 3.54 16.18 -15.52
CA VAL A 859 4.87 15.74 -15.99
C VAL A 859 5.03 15.83 -17.50
N HIS A 860 3.95 15.86 -18.28
CA HIS A 860 3.99 16.00 -19.73
C HIS A 860 2.85 16.86 -20.27
N ILE A 861 3.11 17.68 -21.31
CA ILE A 861 2.12 18.48 -22.03
C ILE A 861 2.30 18.25 -23.55
N ASP A 862 1.31 17.63 -24.18
CA ASP A 862 1.24 17.41 -25.63
C ASP A 862 0.29 18.42 -26.30
N GLN A 863 0.80 19.13 -27.30
CA GLN A 863 0.10 20.15 -28.08
C GLN A 863 0.01 19.79 -29.58
N LYS A 864 0.36 18.56 -29.99
CA LYS A 864 0.38 18.14 -31.41
C LYS A 864 -0.96 18.24 -32.12
N SER A 865 -2.06 18.08 -31.39
CA SER A 865 -3.40 18.20 -31.96
C SER A 865 -3.72 19.67 -32.26
N ASP A 866 -4.26 19.97 -33.44
CA ASP A 866 -4.71 21.33 -33.79
C ASP A 866 -5.88 21.80 -32.90
N SER A 867 -6.71 20.88 -32.40
CA SER A 867 -7.92 21.22 -31.63
C SER A 867 -7.76 21.11 -30.11
N LYS A 868 -6.90 20.24 -29.58
CA LYS A 868 -6.75 20.00 -28.13
C LYS A 868 -5.30 19.98 -27.63
N CYS A 869 -5.11 20.04 -26.32
CA CYS A 869 -3.88 19.81 -25.59
C CYS A 869 -4.13 18.72 -24.53
N VAL A 870 -3.18 17.80 -24.39
CA VAL A 870 -3.24 16.69 -23.42
C VAL A 870 -2.17 16.89 -22.36
N LEU A 871 -2.56 16.83 -21.10
CA LEU A 871 -1.67 16.90 -19.95
C LEU A 871 -1.64 15.55 -19.26
N THR A 872 -0.45 15.05 -18.94
CA THR A 872 -0.24 13.82 -18.19
C THR A 872 0.39 14.15 -16.84
N THR A 873 -0.12 13.55 -15.77
CA THR A 873 0.42 13.73 -14.41
C THR A 873 1.33 12.57 -14.00
N GLY A 874 2.12 12.75 -12.95
CA GLY A 874 3.04 11.75 -12.43
C GLY A 874 2.34 10.50 -11.87
N THR A 875 1.03 10.57 -11.63
CA THR A 875 0.16 9.43 -11.28
C THR A 875 -0.38 8.70 -12.52
N GLY A 876 -0.09 9.21 -13.73
CA GLY A 876 -0.60 8.69 -14.99
C GLY A 876 -2.00 9.20 -15.37
N ASP A 877 -2.62 10.10 -14.57
CA ASP A 877 -3.89 10.72 -14.97
C ASP A 877 -3.67 11.57 -16.24
N THR A 878 -4.59 11.49 -17.20
CA THR A 878 -4.61 12.32 -18.41
C THR A 878 -5.77 13.31 -18.39
N PHE A 879 -5.50 14.53 -18.85
CA PHE A 879 -6.46 15.62 -18.93
C PHE A 879 -6.44 16.27 -20.31
N GLU A 880 -7.61 16.53 -20.88
CA GLU A 880 -7.76 17.23 -22.16
C GLU A 880 -8.26 18.67 -21.96
N CYS A 881 -7.67 19.61 -22.69
CA CYS A 881 -8.11 21.00 -22.70
C CYS A 881 -7.84 21.71 -24.04
N LEU A 882 -8.34 22.94 -24.18
CA LEU A 882 -8.04 23.81 -25.32
C LEU A 882 -6.78 24.64 -25.07
N LYS A 883 -6.60 25.12 -23.82
CA LYS A 883 -5.49 25.99 -23.40
C LYS A 883 -4.97 25.59 -22.03
N VAL A 884 -3.67 25.81 -21.81
CA VAL A 884 -2.99 25.56 -20.54
C VAL A 884 -2.44 26.87 -19.98
N ILE A 885 -2.56 27.08 -18.68
CA ILE A 885 -1.92 28.18 -17.95
C ILE A 885 -0.91 27.59 -16.97
N LEU A 886 0.36 27.97 -17.10
CA LEU A 886 1.40 27.65 -16.11
C LEU A 886 1.52 28.81 -15.12
N SER A 887 1.31 28.55 -13.83
CA SER A 887 1.14 29.60 -12.81
C SER A 887 2.25 29.63 -11.75
N ALA A 888 3.21 28.71 -11.80
CA ALA A 888 4.38 28.66 -10.91
C ALA A 888 5.64 29.21 -11.62
N PRO A 889 6.71 29.53 -10.86
CA PRO A 889 7.99 29.93 -11.45
C PRO A 889 8.48 28.87 -12.45
N LEU A 890 9.02 29.29 -13.60
CA LEU A 890 9.44 28.36 -14.67
C LEU A 890 10.52 27.35 -14.23
N SER A 891 11.37 27.74 -13.28
CA SER A 891 12.35 26.86 -12.63
C SER A 891 11.71 25.70 -11.85
N SER A 892 10.42 25.80 -11.53
CA SER A 892 9.65 24.71 -10.91
C SER A 892 9.23 23.65 -11.91
N TYR A 893 9.29 23.92 -13.23
CA TYR A 893 8.85 23.03 -14.30
C TYR A 893 10.02 22.38 -15.06
N THR A 894 11.22 22.31 -14.47
CA THR A 894 12.38 21.62 -15.08
C THR A 894 12.16 20.13 -15.35
N HIS A 895 11.15 19.53 -14.71
CA HIS A 895 10.74 18.14 -14.87
C HIS A 895 9.58 17.95 -15.84
N LEU A 896 9.04 19.04 -16.40
CA LEU A 896 7.87 19.03 -17.27
C LEU A 896 8.33 18.89 -18.73
N ASP A 897 7.92 17.81 -19.38
CA ASP A 897 8.19 17.57 -20.78
C ASP A 897 7.13 18.21 -21.68
N PHE A 898 7.56 18.79 -22.81
CA PHE A 898 6.67 19.47 -23.77
C PHE A 898 6.82 18.87 -25.15
N ASN A 899 5.69 18.60 -25.80
CA ASN A 899 5.63 18.11 -27.17
C ASN A 899 4.74 19.02 -28.04
N PRO A 900 5.26 19.75 -29.05
CA PRO A 900 6.68 19.87 -29.39
C PRO A 900 7.47 20.62 -28.31
N ALA A 901 8.79 20.42 -28.30
CA ALA A 901 9.69 21.07 -27.36
C ALA A 901 9.51 22.61 -27.35
N ILE A 902 9.69 23.23 -26.18
CA ILE A 902 9.73 24.70 -26.07
C ILE A 902 10.99 25.24 -26.79
N GLU A 903 10.94 26.46 -27.34
CA GLU A 903 12.05 27.02 -28.13
C GLU A 903 13.30 27.25 -27.28
N TYR A 904 14.47 27.19 -27.92
CA TYR A 904 15.79 27.40 -27.32
C TYR A 904 15.93 28.75 -26.61
N SER A 905 15.22 29.79 -27.09
CA SER A 905 15.11 31.11 -26.48
C SER A 905 14.55 31.11 -25.04
N LYS A 906 13.99 29.98 -24.58
CA LYS A 906 13.47 29.77 -23.21
C LYS A 906 14.27 28.73 -22.41
N LEU A 907 15.28 28.05 -23.00
CA LEU A 907 16.11 27.05 -22.30
C LEU A 907 17.06 27.67 -21.26
N TRP A 908 17.51 28.91 -21.46
CA TRP A 908 18.29 29.64 -20.44
C TRP A 908 17.51 29.85 -19.12
N MET A 909 16.17 29.79 -19.17
CA MET A 909 15.29 29.86 -18.00
C MET A 909 15.24 28.53 -17.21
N GLN A 910 15.67 27.42 -17.82
CA GLN A 910 15.88 26.12 -17.15
C GLN A 910 17.34 25.95 -16.66
N GLU A 911 18.30 26.70 -17.22
CA GLU A 911 19.74 26.60 -16.91
C GLU A 911 20.29 27.68 -15.94
N SER A 912 19.46 28.35 -15.14
CA SER A 912 19.92 29.52 -14.37
C SER A 912 20.89 29.19 -13.21
N LYS A 913 21.97 30.01 -13.15
CA LYS A 913 22.85 30.38 -12.03
C LYS A 913 22.22 30.37 -10.61
N PRO A 914 23.03 30.41 -9.51
CA PRO A 914 22.56 30.03 -8.16
C PRO A 914 21.27 30.74 -7.75
N SER A 915 20.25 29.93 -7.40
CA SER A 915 19.00 30.43 -6.84
C SER A 915 19.26 31.10 -5.50
N GLY A 916 18.71 32.30 -5.29
CA GLY A 916 18.71 32.96 -4.00
C GLY A 916 18.23 32.06 -2.86
N PHE A 917 18.87 32.18 -1.70
CA PHE A 917 18.54 31.40 -0.52
C PHE A 917 17.81 32.29 0.49
N CYS A 918 16.61 31.89 0.92
CA CYS A 918 15.86 32.58 1.96
C CYS A 918 14.89 31.61 2.65
N ILE A 919 14.92 31.59 3.98
CA ILE A 919 14.05 30.75 4.81
C ILE A 919 13.57 31.55 6.02
N GLN A 920 12.30 31.34 6.37
CA GLN A 920 11.70 31.91 7.58
C GLN A 920 11.62 30.81 8.65
N THR A 921 11.99 31.15 9.87
CA THR A 921 11.87 30.28 11.05
C THR A 921 11.25 31.05 12.19
N ALA A 922 10.25 30.46 12.86
CA ALA A 922 9.54 31.10 13.96
C ALA A 922 10.02 30.54 15.31
N LEU A 923 10.45 31.42 16.21
CA LEU A 923 10.80 31.09 17.59
C LEU A 923 9.61 31.40 18.49
N ILE A 924 9.08 30.38 19.17
CA ILE A 924 7.87 30.48 19.99
C ILE A 924 8.24 30.64 21.47
N TYR A 925 7.60 31.60 22.14
CA TYR A 925 7.83 31.98 23.53
C TYR A 925 6.52 31.94 24.33
N ASN A 926 6.64 31.85 25.67
CA ASN A 926 5.48 31.92 26.59
C ASN A 926 4.89 33.33 26.68
N GLU A 927 5.69 34.34 26.38
CA GLU A 927 5.31 35.75 26.40
C GLU A 927 6.10 36.49 25.31
N PRO A 928 5.56 37.60 24.75
CA PRO A 928 6.24 38.38 23.73
C PRO A 928 7.25 39.31 24.40
N TRP A 929 8.34 38.74 24.93
CA TRP A 929 9.34 39.43 25.76
C TRP A 929 9.95 40.67 25.09
N TRP A 930 9.97 40.77 23.76
CA TRP A 930 10.43 41.98 23.07
C TRP A 930 9.48 43.15 23.29
N ARG A 931 8.16 42.92 23.29
CA ARG A 931 7.14 43.96 23.54
C ARG A 931 7.26 44.54 24.94
N THR A 932 7.51 43.68 25.94
CA THR A 932 7.67 44.12 27.34
C THR A 932 8.92 44.98 27.55
N LYS A 933 9.86 44.96 26.60
CA LYS A 933 11.04 45.83 26.57
C LYS A 933 10.88 47.04 25.63
N GLY A 934 9.67 47.31 25.14
CA GLY A 934 9.39 48.44 24.25
C GLY A 934 9.90 48.25 22.81
N LEU A 935 10.22 47.02 22.40
CA LEU A 935 10.65 46.71 21.04
C LEU A 935 9.45 46.25 20.18
N SER A 936 9.48 46.60 18.90
CA SER A 936 8.49 46.15 17.91
C SER A 936 8.62 44.67 17.55
N GLY A 937 9.77 44.06 17.85
CA GLY A 937 10.16 42.75 17.34
C GLY A 937 10.79 42.80 15.94
N TYR A 938 10.81 43.97 15.29
CA TYR A 938 11.57 44.19 14.08
C TYR A 938 13.05 44.42 14.40
N SER A 939 13.92 43.65 13.76
CA SER A 939 15.36 43.86 13.82
C SER A 939 16.02 43.55 12.48
N GLN A 940 17.18 44.14 12.24
CA GLN A 940 18.01 43.89 11.06
C GLN A 940 19.45 43.58 11.47
N SER A 941 20.09 42.69 10.73
CA SER A 941 21.53 42.43 10.88
C SER A 941 22.23 42.44 9.51
N THR A 942 23.45 42.95 9.50
CA THR A 942 24.38 42.85 8.35
C THR A 942 25.47 41.79 8.60
N LYS A 943 25.31 40.94 9.62
CA LYS A 943 26.24 39.89 10.03
C LYS A 943 25.45 38.64 10.41
N GLY A 944 26.06 37.46 10.28
CA GLY A 944 25.47 36.18 10.68
C GLY A 944 24.31 35.71 9.80
N PRO A 945 23.66 34.58 10.16
CA PRO A 945 22.61 33.96 9.34
C PRO A 945 21.25 34.68 9.38
N ILE A 946 20.88 35.34 10.50
CA ILE A 946 19.61 36.07 10.62
C ILE A 946 19.75 37.45 9.97
N LEU A 947 19.01 37.70 8.89
CA LEU A 947 18.99 38.98 8.18
C LEU A 947 18.04 39.97 8.83
N GLU A 948 16.86 39.50 9.24
CA GLU A 948 15.87 40.31 9.94
C GLU A 948 14.98 39.46 10.85
N THR A 949 14.36 40.10 11.84
CA THR A 949 13.28 39.50 12.63
C THR A 949 12.02 40.34 12.53
N TYR A 950 10.87 39.74 12.81
CA TYR A 950 9.61 40.46 13.00
C TYR A 950 8.66 39.69 13.91
N ASP A 951 7.82 40.44 14.60
CA ASP A 951 6.78 39.90 15.47
C ASP A 951 5.65 39.26 14.64
N THR A 952 5.41 37.97 14.91
CA THR A 952 4.36 37.15 14.29
C THR A 952 3.39 36.58 15.31
N SER A 953 3.37 37.14 16.53
CA SER A 953 2.49 36.70 17.60
C SER A 953 1.01 36.82 17.23
N ASN A 954 0.21 35.99 17.87
CA ASN A 954 -1.24 36.01 17.85
C ASN A 954 -1.74 36.02 19.30
N ASP A 955 -2.18 37.19 19.74
CA ASP A 955 -2.62 37.46 21.11
C ASP A 955 -3.92 36.70 21.46
N GLU A 956 -4.86 36.56 20.51
CA GLU A 956 -6.11 35.80 20.71
C GLU A 956 -5.84 34.32 21.03
N SER A 957 -4.85 33.74 20.37
CA SER A 957 -4.48 32.33 20.55
C SER A 957 -3.42 32.09 21.63
N GLY A 958 -2.89 33.15 22.26
CA GLY A 958 -1.80 33.07 23.23
C GLY A 958 -0.47 32.54 22.65
N VAL A 959 -0.25 32.66 21.33
CA VAL A 959 0.95 32.17 20.66
C VAL A 959 1.88 33.35 20.35
N TYR A 960 2.99 33.47 21.08
CA TYR A 960 3.95 34.55 20.91
C TYR A 960 5.15 34.07 20.11
N ALA A 961 5.34 34.62 18.91
CA ALA A 961 6.31 34.11 17.95
C ALA A 961 7.15 35.24 17.34
N LEU A 962 8.47 35.13 17.43
CA LEU A 962 9.42 35.97 16.73
C LEU A 962 9.92 35.23 15.50
N THR A 963 9.55 35.70 14.31
CA THR A 963 10.02 35.10 13.06
C THR A 963 11.36 35.69 12.70
N CYS A 964 12.36 34.83 12.53
CA CYS A 964 13.68 35.13 12.02
C CYS A 964 13.74 34.77 10.54
N VAL A 965 14.36 35.63 9.74
CA VAL A 965 14.59 35.35 8.34
C VAL A 965 16.06 35.17 8.07
N VAL A 966 16.36 34.01 7.53
CA VAL A 966 17.70 33.54 7.22
C VAL A 966 17.87 33.55 5.71
N ALA A 967 18.84 34.28 5.19
CA ALA A 967 19.00 34.44 3.75
C ALA A 967 20.47 34.58 3.34
N GLY A 968 20.73 34.45 2.03
CA GLY A 968 22.08 34.49 1.47
C GLY A 968 22.90 33.24 1.78
N GLU A 969 24.21 33.32 1.57
CA GLU A 969 25.10 32.16 1.67
C GLU A 969 25.28 31.66 3.12
N SER A 970 25.35 32.58 4.09
CA SER A 970 25.38 32.21 5.52
C SER A 970 24.13 31.42 5.93
N GLY A 971 22.98 31.73 5.32
CA GLY A 971 21.77 30.95 5.48
C GLY A 971 21.83 29.58 4.85
N ARG A 972 22.42 29.48 3.64
CA ARG A 972 22.60 28.21 2.94
C ARG A 972 23.52 27.28 3.72
N GLU A 973 24.65 27.79 4.20
CA GLU A 973 25.59 27.07 5.07
C GLU A 973 24.90 26.57 6.34
N LEU A 974 24.15 27.44 7.02
CA LEU A 974 23.35 27.07 8.19
C LEU A 974 22.42 25.89 7.88
N TRP A 975 21.76 25.92 6.72
CA TRP A 975 20.80 24.89 6.31
C TRP A 975 21.42 23.56 5.85
N ASN A 976 22.74 23.48 5.74
CA ASN A 976 23.46 22.22 5.53
C ASN A 976 23.84 21.54 6.85
N LYS A 977 23.77 22.22 7.99
CA LYS A 977 24.03 21.63 9.33
C LYS A 977 22.88 20.74 9.80
N ASP A 978 23.06 19.97 10.86
CA ASP A 978 21.94 19.24 11.48
C ASP A 978 20.95 20.18 12.20
N LEU A 979 19.83 19.63 12.66
CA LEU A 979 18.74 20.41 13.27
C LEU A 979 19.13 21.06 14.60
N ILE A 980 20.00 20.42 15.39
CA ILE A 980 20.43 20.91 16.70
C ILE A 980 21.41 22.08 16.49
N ASP A 981 22.38 21.90 15.60
CA ASP A 981 23.36 22.92 15.24
C ASP A 981 22.72 24.15 14.61
N ARG A 982 21.70 23.94 13.76
CA ARG A 982 20.91 25.05 13.19
C ARG A 982 20.27 25.90 14.27
N ARG A 983 19.60 25.24 15.22
CA ARG A 983 18.90 25.89 16.32
C ARG A 983 19.88 26.69 17.17
N GLU A 984 20.99 26.09 17.57
CA GLU A 984 21.97 26.78 18.41
C GLU A 984 22.63 27.95 17.69
N THR A 985 22.91 27.84 16.39
CA THR A 985 23.46 28.96 15.61
C THR A 985 22.46 30.12 15.53
N ILE A 986 21.17 29.86 15.28
CA ILE A 986 20.12 30.88 15.25
C ILE A 986 19.98 31.54 16.63
N LEU A 987 19.93 30.75 17.70
CA LEU A 987 19.79 31.29 19.05
C LEU A 987 21.02 32.10 19.49
N ALA A 988 22.22 31.64 19.15
CA ALA A 988 23.45 32.38 19.42
C ALA A 988 23.49 33.72 18.68
N HIS A 989 23.12 33.73 17.39
CA HIS A 989 23.07 34.97 16.62
C HIS A 989 21.98 35.91 17.12
N LEU A 990 20.80 35.40 17.48
CA LEU A 990 19.75 36.21 18.09
C LEU A 990 20.24 36.82 19.41
N ARG A 991 20.90 36.04 20.28
CA ARG A 991 21.50 36.54 21.54
C ARG A 991 22.49 37.66 21.28
N ASP A 992 23.35 37.54 20.27
CA ASP A 992 24.27 38.60 19.87
C ASP A 992 23.52 39.88 19.44
N MET A 993 22.51 39.74 18.57
CA MET A 993 21.71 40.86 18.05
C MET A 993 21.01 41.68 19.15
N PHE A 994 20.53 41.04 20.22
CA PHE A 994 19.79 41.73 21.30
C PHE A 994 20.63 41.92 22.59
N SER A 995 21.88 41.43 22.63
CA SER A 995 22.74 41.37 23.84
C SER A 995 22.91 42.70 24.56
N MET A 996 23.00 43.81 23.82
CA MET A 996 23.17 45.15 24.36
C MET A 996 21.89 45.71 25.00
N TYR A 997 20.73 45.08 24.76
CA TYR A 997 19.43 45.60 25.19
C TYR A 997 18.74 44.71 26.22
N THR A 998 18.76 43.39 26.03
CA THR A 998 18.09 42.47 26.97
C THR A 998 18.59 41.04 26.88
N ALA A 999 18.44 40.29 27.97
CA ALA A 999 18.69 38.84 27.97
C ALA A 999 17.53 38.12 27.27
N ILE A 1000 17.85 37.19 26.37
CA ILE A 1000 16.86 36.46 25.60
C ILE A 1000 16.46 35.17 26.34
N PRO A 1001 15.17 34.96 26.65
CA PRO A 1001 14.70 33.71 27.24
C PRO A 1001 14.82 32.53 26.26
N SER A 1002 14.83 31.30 26.76
CA SER A 1002 14.79 30.12 25.91
C SER A 1002 13.37 29.94 25.30
N PRO A 1003 13.25 29.61 24.00
CA PRO A 1003 11.95 29.35 23.38
C PRO A 1003 11.32 28.04 23.90
N VAL A 1004 9.99 27.99 23.91
CA VAL A 1004 9.15 26.94 24.55
C VAL A 1004 8.84 25.79 23.61
N LEU A 1005 8.82 26.03 22.29
CA LEU A 1005 8.49 25.03 21.27
C LEU A 1005 9.60 24.87 20.21
N ARG A 1006 9.77 23.64 19.74
CA ARG A 1006 10.78 23.20 18.76
C ARG A 1006 10.59 23.82 17.37
N ILE A 1007 11.72 24.06 16.70
CA ILE A 1007 11.85 24.22 15.25
C ILE A 1007 11.77 22.81 14.62
N GLU A 1008 10.71 22.47 13.90
CA GLU A 1008 10.65 21.26 13.05
C GLU A 1008 9.70 21.47 11.86
N PRO A 1009 9.82 20.73 10.72
CA PRO A 1009 10.95 19.99 10.14
C PRO A 1009 11.22 20.44 8.67
N LYS A 1010 12.07 19.68 7.94
CA LYS A 1010 12.54 19.80 6.52
C LYS A 1010 11.51 20.19 5.42
N ASP A 1011 10.24 20.37 5.75
CA ASP A 1011 9.14 20.72 4.84
C ASP A 1011 8.67 22.18 4.99
N THR A 1012 9.39 23.05 5.71
CA THR A 1012 9.22 24.48 5.49
C THR A 1012 9.54 24.75 4.03
N VAL A 1013 8.51 25.19 3.31
CA VAL A 1013 8.51 25.55 1.90
C VAL A 1013 9.89 26.11 1.54
N TRP A 1014 10.61 25.37 0.71
CA TRP A 1014 11.64 25.95 -0.12
C TRP A 1014 10.94 27.02 -0.97
N THR A 1015 10.77 28.22 -0.45
CA THR A 1015 10.91 29.37 -1.31
C THR A 1015 12.40 29.42 -1.60
N ARG A 1016 12.86 28.53 -2.50
CA ARG A 1016 13.86 29.01 -3.46
C ARG A 1016 13.18 30.25 -4.03
N LEU A 1017 13.61 31.42 -3.58
CA LEU A 1017 13.43 32.58 -4.41
C LEU A 1017 14.15 32.17 -5.69
N ALA A 1018 13.38 31.83 -6.71
CA ALA A 1018 13.91 31.75 -8.04
C ALA A 1018 14.25 33.19 -8.41
N SER A 1019 15.32 33.75 -7.84
CA SER A 1019 16.05 34.79 -8.53
C SER A 1019 16.68 34.11 -9.74
N SER A 1020 15.87 33.89 -10.78
CA SER A 1020 16.42 34.12 -12.10
C SER A 1020 16.76 35.60 -12.09
N THR A 1021 17.98 35.98 -11.70
CA THR A 1021 18.55 37.22 -12.20
C THR A 1021 18.50 37.07 -13.71
N PRO A 1022 17.57 37.74 -14.41
CA PRO A 1022 17.55 37.62 -15.85
C PRO A 1022 18.90 38.16 -16.29
N GLY A 1023 19.63 37.43 -17.13
CA GLY A 1023 20.57 38.08 -18.02
C GLY A 1023 19.77 38.94 -19.01
N LEU A 1024 19.09 40.00 -18.53
CA LEU A 1024 18.32 40.94 -19.34
C LEU A 1024 19.21 41.53 -20.41
N GLY A 1025 20.53 41.56 -20.17
CA GLY A 1025 21.60 41.81 -21.14
C GLY A 1025 21.52 41.07 -22.49
N LYS A 1026 20.70 40.02 -22.65
CA LYS A 1026 20.56 39.28 -23.91
C LYS A 1026 19.23 39.44 -24.64
N PHE A 1027 18.24 40.22 -24.19
CA PHE A 1027 16.99 40.37 -24.96
C PHE A 1027 16.44 41.79 -25.14
N LYS A 1028 15.99 42.01 -26.38
CA LYS A 1028 15.23 43.15 -26.88
C LYS A 1028 13.75 42.97 -26.52
N GLY A 1029 13.20 43.79 -25.62
CA GLY A 1029 11.75 43.98 -25.49
C GLY A 1029 10.92 42.79 -24.97
N ASP A 1030 9.60 42.95 -25.02
CA ASP A 1030 8.52 42.17 -24.36
C ASP A 1030 8.41 40.66 -24.73
N ASP A 1031 9.41 40.05 -25.38
CA ASP A 1031 9.32 38.71 -25.99
C ASP A 1031 9.35 37.52 -25.00
N GLY A 1032 9.77 37.73 -23.75
CA GLY A 1032 9.94 36.64 -22.76
C GLY A 1032 8.66 35.91 -22.37
N TRP A 1033 7.49 36.54 -22.54
CA TRP A 1033 6.19 36.06 -22.04
C TRP A 1033 5.16 35.76 -23.14
N GLN A 1034 5.56 35.79 -24.42
CA GLN A 1034 4.63 35.51 -25.51
C GLN A 1034 4.10 34.06 -25.48
N VAL A 1035 2.81 33.92 -25.80
CA VAL A 1035 2.05 32.67 -25.89
C VAL A 1035 2.76 31.71 -26.84
N LYS A 1036 2.94 30.45 -26.44
CA LYS A 1036 3.46 29.40 -27.32
C LYS A 1036 2.41 28.32 -27.54
N GLY A 1037 1.85 28.28 -28.74
CA GLY A 1037 0.79 27.34 -29.10
C GLY A 1037 -0.44 27.52 -28.20
N LYS A 1038 -0.67 26.54 -27.32
CA LYS A 1038 -1.81 26.50 -26.40
C LYS A 1038 -1.43 26.81 -24.95
N VAL A 1039 -0.14 27.04 -24.68
CA VAL A 1039 0.39 27.29 -23.32
C VAL A 1039 0.60 28.78 -23.09
N HIS A 1040 0.01 29.26 -22.00
CA HIS A 1040 0.09 30.63 -21.49
C HIS A 1040 0.79 30.65 -20.11
N PHE A 1041 1.41 31.77 -19.75
CA PHE A 1041 2.26 31.87 -18.57
C PHE A 1041 1.74 32.95 -17.62
N ALA A 1042 1.16 32.54 -16.49
CA ALA A 1042 0.67 33.39 -15.40
C ALA A 1042 1.75 33.54 -14.31
N VAL A 1043 2.98 33.77 -14.73
CA VAL A 1043 4.11 34.02 -13.83
C VAL A 1043 4.21 35.54 -13.62
N PRO A 1044 4.43 36.04 -12.39
CA PRO A 1044 4.69 37.45 -12.20
C PRO A 1044 5.95 37.86 -12.99
N GLU A 1045 5.92 38.99 -13.69
CA GLU A 1045 7.08 39.57 -14.41
C GLU A 1045 8.30 39.90 -13.49
N ALA A 1046 8.26 39.51 -12.21
CA ALA A 1046 9.26 39.77 -11.18
C ALA A 1046 9.27 38.70 -10.07
N ASP A 1047 9.43 37.42 -10.40
CA ASP A 1047 9.67 36.33 -9.43
C ASP A 1047 10.97 36.48 -8.59
N CYS A 1048 11.68 37.59 -8.77
CA CYS A 1048 12.96 37.89 -8.14
C CYS A 1048 12.88 38.71 -6.84
N MET A 1049 11.68 39.12 -6.37
CA MET A 1049 11.51 40.04 -5.23
C MET A 1049 10.79 39.40 -4.04
N ARG A 1050 11.30 39.55 -2.81
CA ARG A 1050 10.77 38.92 -1.58
C ARG A 1050 9.48 39.52 -0.98
N LYS A 1051 9.20 40.82 -1.12
CA LYS A 1051 8.12 41.52 -0.37
C LYS A 1051 6.91 42.06 -1.19
N PRO A 1052 6.95 42.35 -2.51
CA PRO A 1052 5.79 42.89 -3.26
C PRO A 1052 5.13 41.87 -4.23
N GLN A 1053 4.99 40.61 -3.81
CA GLN A 1053 4.56 39.51 -4.71
C GLN A 1053 3.04 39.45 -4.98
N LEU A 1054 2.20 39.94 -4.06
CA LEU A 1054 0.75 39.71 -4.11
C LEU A 1054 0.05 40.45 -5.25
N GLU A 1055 0.24 41.77 -5.30
CA GLU A 1055 -0.41 42.63 -6.29
C GLU A 1055 0.01 42.26 -7.72
N MET A 1056 1.27 41.92 -7.93
CA MET A 1056 1.79 41.48 -9.23
C MET A 1056 1.27 40.09 -9.64
N ALA A 1057 1.13 39.17 -8.68
CA ALA A 1057 0.56 37.85 -8.96
C ALA A 1057 -0.90 37.95 -9.38
N LEU A 1058 -1.71 38.79 -8.70
CA LEU A 1058 -3.09 39.05 -9.09
C LEU A 1058 -3.18 39.65 -10.49
N LYS A 1059 -2.40 40.71 -10.78
CA LYS A 1059 -2.35 41.33 -12.11
C LYS A 1059 -1.93 40.36 -13.21
N SER A 1060 -0.93 39.50 -12.95
CA SER A 1060 -0.48 38.50 -13.93
C SER A 1060 -1.57 37.45 -14.19
N GLY A 1061 -2.25 36.98 -13.14
CA GLY A 1061 -3.38 36.06 -13.28
C GLY A 1061 -4.49 36.64 -14.18
N SER A 1062 -4.93 37.87 -13.88
CA SER A 1062 -5.97 38.55 -14.66
C SER A 1062 -5.55 38.87 -16.10
N ARG A 1063 -4.28 39.26 -16.33
CA ARG A 1063 -3.73 39.45 -17.69
C ARG A 1063 -3.86 38.18 -18.51
N VAL A 1064 -3.41 37.05 -17.98
CA VAL A 1064 -3.42 35.78 -18.71
C VAL A 1064 -4.83 35.25 -18.93
N ALA A 1065 -5.73 35.43 -17.97
CA ALA A 1065 -7.14 35.13 -18.19
C ALA A 1065 -7.68 35.89 -19.41
N GLY A 1066 -7.44 37.20 -19.50
CA GLY A 1066 -7.82 38.01 -20.66
C GLY A 1066 -7.20 37.55 -21.97
N GLU A 1067 -5.92 37.16 -21.97
CA GLU A 1067 -5.24 36.61 -23.15
C GLU A 1067 -5.85 35.28 -23.62
N VAL A 1068 -6.15 34.38 -22.68
CA VAL A 1068 -6.77 33.08 -22.97
C VAL A 1068 -8.18 33.27 -23.51
N SER A 1069 -8.98 34.14 -22.88
CA SER A 1069 -10.33 34.46 -23.35
C SER A 1069 -10.34 35.08 -24.74
N ALA A 1070 -9.46 36.04 -25.02
CA ALA A 1070 -9.32 36.62 -26.35
C ALA A 1070 -8.91 35.57 -27.40
N ALA A 1071 -8.01 34.66 -27.05
CA ALA A 1071 -7.56 33.57 -27.92
C ALA A 1071 -8.60 32.46 -28.15
N MET A 1072 -9.68 32.42 -27.36
CA MET A 1072 -10.80 31.49 -27.53
C MET A 1072 -12.00 32.10 -28.27
N MET A 1073 -12.02 33.41 -28.50
CA MET A 1073 -13.05 34.02 -29.35
C MET A 1073 -12.81 33.66 -30.83
N PRO A 1074 -13.86 33.38 -31.61
CA PRO A 1074 -13.69 33.15 -33.05
C PRO A 1074 -13.11 34.41 -33.70
N THR A 1075 -12.01 34.26 -34.46
CA THR A 1075 -11.46 35.34 -35.27
C THR A 1075 -12.48 35.80 -36.32
N GLY A 1076 -12.53 37.10 -36.60
CA GLY A 1076 -13.53 37.71 -37.51
C GLY A 1076 -13.62 37.07 -38.91
N ASP A 1077 -12.57 36.38 -39.36
CA ASP A 1077 -12.55 35.63 -40.63
C ASP A 1077 -13.50 34.42 -40.64
N MET A 1078 -13.87 33.85 -39.48
CA MET A 1078 -14.87 32.78 -39.38
C MET A 1078 -16.32 33.28 -39.49
N ILE A 1079 -16.58 34.58 -39.26
CA ILE A 1079 -17.93 35.15 -39.37
C ILE A 1079 -18.25 35.46 -40.84
N LEU A 1080 -17.26 35.84 -41.65
CA LEU A 1080 -17.42 36.13 -43.08
C LEU A 1080 -17.52 34.89 -43.99
N SER A 1081 -17.24 33.69 -43.48
CA SER A 1081 -17.47 32.43 -44.23
C SER A 1081 -18.84 31.80 -43.95
N LYS A 1082 -19.62 32.39 -43.03
CA LYS A 1082 -20.99 31.96 -42.69
C LYS A 1082 -22.07 33.02 -42.98
N LEU A 1083 -21.67 34.18 -43.50
CA LEU A 1083 -22.53 35.15 -44.20
C LEU A 1083 -22.23 35.06 -45.69
#